data_AF-A0A4R3HR87-F1
#
_entry.id   AF-A0A4R3HR87-F1
#
_cell.length_a   1.000
_cell.length_b   1.000
_cell.length_c   1.000
_cell.angle_alpha   90.00
_cell.angle_beta   90.00
_cell.angle_gamma   90.00
#
_symmetry.space_group_name_H-M   'P 1'
#
loop_
_entity.id
_entity.type
_entity.pdbx_description
1 polymer ?
#
loop_
_entity_poly.entity_id
_entity_poly.type
_entity_poly.pdbx_seq_one_letter_code
_entity_poly.pdbx_strand_id
1 'polypeptide(L)'
;MNWRAWSANDWNQVLVNEVFLDLERISSPISRINASNRLLQKCTGDAECRPEEARQAFISALGRTSGEMRKRFRWTGEVKAASAKEKIPSVFAPLYLTLLAASADEATYDEGNFRRRFAELVQPLDIPYLDCNDLPTLWAHVRDWSVQRHRGKKDCRVLHLPAVPDHEKLIGYSKRLAFPTYKDEITLSSVLADLGVDENSGFEVVSRAVYSRFTRFTAGFIEELGQFRALIANGRTLEAYQTPFWGAVRDITWDRRRQEAREIGRFTLDADFSDPVHARLTLLVDEAGHRTLSTRCEPTPFPVPGNYQYLVRTLNGKPCTPAALLSLAQVVARLKQLKLWRDLAAGCLSLFPDEHGNMRSDSSYSDDSAACFIVNSDLARLMQRCATHYGLKPSRTTIMGTPATWEVFLFESISRGSLLGLVRDLPERVQAGMGLAWQPPRPALSGGAWYGQALLLNPASNPIVRMQGAESGKFELLDSQEDTIAQGRLVELDNGGFQIPVSTLPTCPTVAKVRFSLTASESLGDAELDAPLVQTVPFVLPTNLPEPTAWLVDGPSGRLSPFTPVTGNLQSLSPTTPRKEKPGRFHPRFVTIKEQDTWGEYGTSGIDDIPPFLHWLCETLSLRFQSRATLPFKDLRLHVSGAAAAADLPHWLPTRLLLASCWLSTVANRASPYSVVTPAPRTIAIFREGPPLVARIVGMLAQSERAKLRSLLQPGESAYRLTCGGDEPGVGAIELRLSTPSRLKQIACGLGLEVLTRDTFGAPLANGAPVLPAGNTVLPKASVSTTAEKWDGWEWKEYSPVSGAESLGALIRTKGSQRYTHWISTGGSWWKTDSPAWAWLFRATALGFAIGEVASNGDCKLSGQLRGAPPSFLRWWMHWGGGCVSIDNDCCLVFGGAPGMNIWKELGQWTDLTDNTTTPGYAWAAPMDRRRLALRLRRMRNTANQKGE
;
A
#
# COMPACT_ATOMS: atom_id res chain seq x y z
N MET A 1 44.44 -4.36 -1.66
CA MET A 1 45.26 -3.47 -0.80
C MET A 1 46.12 -4.33 0.12
N ASN A 2 47.32 -3.89 0.51
CA ASN A 2 48.19 -4.67 1.40
C ASN A 2 47.86 -4.38 2.88
N TRP A 3 46.86 -5.08 3.41
CA TRP A 3 46.36 -4.91 4.79
C TRP A 3 47.42 -5.20 5.87
N ARG A 4 48.47 -5.95 5.55
CA ARG A 4 49.58 -6.26 6.47
C ARG A 4 50.42 -5.04 6.84
N ALA A 5 50.34 -3.96 6.07
CA ALA A 5 51.08 -2.71 6.30
C ALA A 5 50.20 -1.56 6.81
N TRP A 6 48.94 -1.83 7.17
CA TRP A 6 48.02 -0.82 7.68
C TRP A 6 48.49 -0.22 9.01
N SER A 7 48.31 1.10 9.13
CA SER A 7 48.53 1.84 10.36
C SER A 7 47.40 1.59 11.36
N ALA A 8 47.58 2.03 12.61
CA ALA A 8 46.50 2.03 13.61
C ALA A 8 45.24 2.77 13.12
N ASN A 9 45.41 3.83 12.31
CA ASN A 9 44.29 4.61 11.81
C ASN A 9 43.51 3.89 10.71
N ASP A 10 44.22 3.19 9.82
CA ASP A 10 43.58 2.37 8.78
C ASP A 10 42.72 1.28 9.42
N TRP A 11 43.26 0.58 10.42
CA TRP A 11 42.50 -0.40 11.21
C TRP A 11 41.32 0.23 11.94
N ASN A 12 41.51 1.42 12.54
CA ASN A 12 40.44 2.15 13.21
C ASN A 12 39.30 2.49 12.25
N GLN A 13 39.62 2.99 11.05
CA GLN A 13 38.63 3.34 10.04
C GLN A 13 37.84 2.11 9.57
N VAL A 14 38.50 1.00 9.27
CA VAL A 14 37.83 -0.21 8.80
C VAL A 14 36.96 -0.82 9.91
N LEU A 15 37.44 -0.86 11.15
CA LEU A 15 36.65 -1.33 12.29
C LEU A 15 35.43 -0.44 12.56
N VAL A 16 35.59 0.88 12.48
CA VAL A 16 34.46 1.82 12.62
C VAL A 16 33.43 1.59 11.50
N ASN A 17 33.89 1.45 10.25
CA ASN A 17 33.01 1.20 9.12
C ASN A 17 32.22 -0.10 9.30
N GLU A 18 32.88 -1.17 9.71
CA GLU A 18 32.28 -2.49 9.87
C GLU A 18 31.30 -2.57 11.05
N VAL A 19 31.64 -1.96 12.20
CA VAL A 19 30.81 -2.05 13.42
C VAL A 19 29.69 -1.02 13.41
N PHE A 20 29.98 0.22 13.01
CA PHE A 20 29.06 1.35 13.16
C PHE A 20 28.38 1.78 11.87
N LEU A 21 29.00 1.60 10.70
CA LEU A 21 28.49 2.17 9.44
C LEU A 21 27.87 1.12 8.50
N ASP A 22 27.40 -0.01 9.02
CA ASP A 22 26.61 -0.99 8.25
C ASP A 22 25.21 -0.44 7.98
N LEU A 23 25.01 0.09 6.76
CA LEU A 23 23.77 0.73 6.31
C LEU A 23 22.54 -0.18 6.45
N GLU A 24 22.71 -1.51 6.34
CA GLU A 24 21.60 -2.47 6.48
C GLU A 24 21.13 -2.62 7.93
N ARG A 25 21.89 -2.11 8.90
CA ARG A 25 21.64 -2.24 10.33
C ARG A 25 21.53 -0.92 11.07
N ILE A 26 21.40 0.23 10.39
CA ILE A 26 21.38 1.57 11.02
C ILE A 26 20.39 1.66 12.19
N SER A 27 19.21 1.05 12.05
CA SER A 27 18.15 1.05 13.07
C SER A 27 18.38 0.05 14.23
N SER A 28 19.42 -0.78 14.16
CA SER A 28 19.77 -1.77 15.18
C SER A 28 20.80 -1.21 16.15
N PRO A 29 20.47 -1.09 17.45
CA PRO A 29 21.43 -0.62 18.46
C PRO A 29 22.62 -1.58 18.58
N ILE A 30 23.78 -1.03 18.92
CA ILE A 30 24.96 -1.81 19.31
C ILE A 30 24.90 -1.97 20.83
N SER A 31 24.48 -3.14 21.31
CA SER A 31 24.54 -3.52 22.74
C SER A 31 25.69 -4.48 23.08
N ARG A 32 26.37 -4.99 22.04
CA ARG A 32 27.61 -5.76 22.08
C ARG A 32 28.39 -5.56 20.78
N ILE A 33 29.65 -5.93 20.78
CA ILE A 33 30.56 -5.85 19.64
C ILE A 33 31.23 -7.21 19.49
N ASN A 34 31.14 -7.80 18.30
CA ASN A 34 31.83 -9.05 18.00
C ASN A 34 33.35 -8.84 18.12
N ALA A 35 33.97 -9.46 19.12
CA ALA A 35 35.40 -9.35 19.37
C ALA A 35 36.10 -10.67 19.03
N SER A 36 36.23 -10.94 17.73
CA SER A 36 36.82 -12.16 17.21
C SER A 36 37.88 -11.92 16.14
N ASN A 37 38.78 -12.88 15.97
CA ASN A 37 39.77 -12.89 14.89
C ASN A 37 39.10 -12.92 13.51
N ARG A 38 37.90 -13.52 13.41
CA ARG A 38 37.09 -13.56 12.18
C ARG A 38 36.62 -12.18 11.75
N LEU A 39 36.26 -11.29 12.69
CA LEU A 39 35.91 -9.91 12.33
C LEU A 39 37.13 -9.17 11.78
N LEU A 40 38.31 -9.36 12.39
CA LEU A 40 39.55 -8.77 11.87
C LEU A 40 39.90 -9.29 10.48
N GLN A 41 39.76 -10.60 10.24
CA GLN A 41 39.88 -11.20 8.91
C GLN A 41 38.88 -10.58 7.93
N LYS A 42 37.61 -10.44 8.31
CA LYS A 42 36.59 -9.80 7.47
C LYS A 42 36.98 -8.37 7.09
N CYS A 43 37.53 -7.61 8.04
CA CYS A 43 38.00 -6.24 7.81
C CYS A 43 39.13 -6.17 6.77
N THR A 44 39.97 -7.21 6.61
CA THR A 44 41.03 -7.18 5.59
C THR A 44 40.48 -7.28 4.16
N GLY A 45 39.28 -7.83 3.98
CA GLY A 45 38.68 -8.13 2.67
C GLY A 45 39.39 -9.26 1.90
N ASP A 46 40.33 -9.96 2.54
CA ASP A 46 41.15 -11.02 1.95
C ASP A 46 40.63 -12.40 2.42
N ALA A 47 39.98 -13.13 1.52
CA ALA A 47 39.36 -14.42 1.83
C ALA A 47 40.40 -15.51 2.19
N GLU A 48 41.65 -15.37 1.74
CA GLU A 48 42.74 -16.32 1.99
C GLU A 48 43.53 -15.99 3.26
N CYS A 49 43.27 -14.82 3.88
CA CYS A 49 43.91 -14.41 5.12
C CYS A 49 43.50 -15.32 6.27
N ARG A 50 44.48 -15.82 7.04
CA ARG A 50 44.19 -16.54 8.29
C ARG A 50 43.80 -15.55 9.40
N PRO A 51 42.77 -15.84 10.22
CA PRO A 51 42.33 -14.95 11.31
C PRO A 51 43.46 -14.48 12.25
N GLU A 52 44.42 -15.36 12.53
CA GLU A 52 45.56 -15.14 13.42
C GLU A 52 46.56 -14.15 12.82
N GLU A 53 46.74 -14.19 11.49
CA GLU A 53 47.59 -13.23 10.78
C GLU A 53 46.99 -11.83 10.81
N ALA A 54 45.67 -11.71 10.62
CA ALA A 54 44.96 -10.44 10.75
C ALA A 54 45.10 -9.87 12.16
N ARG A 55 44.94 -10.73 13.19
CA ARG A 55 45.14 -10.36 14.60
C ARG A 55 46.54 -9.82 14.85
N GLN A 56 47.57 -10.52 14.38
CA GLN A 56 48.95 -10.11 14.60
C GLN A 56 49.28 -8.77 13.91
N ALA A 57 48.79 -8.57 12.68
CA ALA A 57 48.97 -7.32 11.96
C ALA A 57 48.25 -6.14 12.67
N PHE A 58 47.02 -6.38 13.16
CA PHE A 58 46.26 -5.40 13.93
C PHE A 58 46.99 -4.97 15.22
N ILE A 59 47.48 -5.93 16.02
CA ILE A 59 48.21 -5.64 17.26
C ILE A 59 49.51 -4.89 16.97
N SER A 60 50.25 -5.34 15.95
CA SER A 60 51.53 -4.71 15.54
C SER A 60 51.35 -3.27 15.06
N ALA A 61 50.17 -2.91 14.53
CA ALA A 61 49.86 -1.56 14.08
C ALA A 61 49.58 -0.59 15.24
N LEU A 62 49.11 -1.08 16.40
CA LEU A 62 48.75 -0.24 17.56
C LEU A 62 49.98 0.29 18.33
N GLY A 63 51.08 -0.48 18.33
CA GLY A 63 52.36 -0.06 18.88
C GLY A 63 53.39 -1.18 18.82
N ARG A 64 54.67 -0.83 18.62
CA ARG A 64 55.81 -1.77 18.63
C ARG A 64 56.59 -1.74 19.94
N THR A 65 56.26 -0.82 20.84
CA THR A 65 56.81 -0.72 22.18
C THR A 65 55.71 -0.62 23.24
N SER A 66 56.01 -1.06 24.47
CA SER A 66 55.07 -0.97 25.60
C SER A 66 54.63 0.47 25.89
N GLY A 67 55.52 1.46 25.66
CA GLY A 67 55.21 2.88 25.84
C GLY A 67 54.22 3.43 24.80
N GLU A 68 54.40 3.08 23.52
CA GLU A 68 53.46 3.44 22.45
C GLU A 68 52.08 2.84 22.71
N MET A 69 52.02 1.56 23.09
CA MET A 69 50.77 0.86 23.37
C MET A 69 50.02 1.51 24.54
N ARG A 70 50.69 1.81 25.66
CA ARG A 70 50.05 2.45 26.84
C ARG A 70 49.50 3.84 26.52
N LYS A 71 50.18 4.63 25.68
CA LYS A 71 49.70 5.97 25.30
C LYS A 71 48.33 5.93 24.59
N ARG A 72 48.01 4.84 23.89
CA ARG A 72 46.73 4.67 23.18
C ARG A 72 45.51 4.58 24.10
N PHE A 73 45.71 4.29 25.39
CA PHE A 73 44.64 4.11 26.37
C PHE A 73 44.47 5.29 27.32
N ARG A 74 45.08 6.45 27.01
CA ARG A 74 44.96 7.68 27.79
C ARG A 74 43.94 8.63 27.17
N TRP A 75 43.15 9.29 28.01
CA TRP A 75 42.30 10.39 27.56
C TRP A 75 43.10 11.70 27.49
N THR A 76 43.23 12.28 26.30
CA THR A 76 43.96 13.54 26.09
C THR A 76 43.16 14.50 25.19
N GLY A 77 43.49 15.80 25.22
CA GLY A 77 42.88 16.77 24.30
C GLY A 77 43.11 16.46 22.82
N GLU A 78 44.22 15.80 22.50
CA GLU A 78 44.57 15.35 21.14
C GLU A 78 43.60 14.29 20.61
N VAL A 79 43.12 13.38 21.46
CA VAL A 79 42.10 12.37 21.09
C VAL A 79 40.83 13.06 20.58
N LYS A 80 40.36 14.07 21.31
CA LYS A 80 39.16 14.83 20.95
C LYS A 80 39.37 15.59 19.63
N ALA A 81 40.53 16.22 19.46
CA ALA A 81 40.88 16.95 18.23
C ALA A 81 41.01 16.02 17.01
N ALA A 82 41.66 14.87 17.16
CA ALA A 82 41.81 13.87 16.09
C ALA A 82 40.45 13.32 15.65
N SER A 83 39.58 12.97 16.60
CA SER A 83 38.24 12.47 16.29
C SER A 83 37.40 13.50 15.51
N ALA A 84 37.52 14.79 15.84
CA ALA A 84 36.85 15.86 15.12
C ALA A 84 37.39 16.03 13.69
N LYS A 85 38.72 15.96 13.51
CA LYS A 85 39.38 16.08 12.21
C LYS A 85 39.01 14.93 11.26
N GLU A 86 39.03 13.70 11.76
CA GLU A 86 38.78 12.49 10.97
C GLU A 86 37.27 12.18 10.80
N LYS A 87 36.41 12.88 11.55
CA LYS A 87 34.95 12.66 11.60
C LYS A 87 34.55 11.25 12.08
N ILE A 88 35.49 10.48 12.63
CA ILE A 88 35.33 9.15 13.25
C ILE A 88 36.14 9.11 14.56
N PRO A 89 35.84 8.21 15.53
CA PRO A 89 36.55 8.21 16.81
C PRO A 89 37.94 7.60 16.62
N SER A 90 38.99 8.34 16.97
CA SER A 90 40.39 7.90 16.78
C SER A 90 40.86 6.84 17.80
N VAL A 91 39.98 6.43 18.71
CA VAL A 91 40.28 5.53 19.85
C VAL A 91 39.62 4.16 19.72
N PHE A 92 38.85 3.91 18.66
CA PHE A 92 38.07 2.68 18.56
C PHE A 92 38.94 1.44 18.35
N ALA A 93 40.02 1.50 17.56
CA ALA A 93 40.95 0.38 17.40
C ALA A 93 41.62 -0.03 18.74
N PRO A 94 42.20 0.89 19.54
CA PRO A 94 42.65 0.58 20.91
C PRO A 94 41.55 -0.03 21.78
N LEU A 95 40.34 0.53 21.76
CA LEU A 95 39.20 -0.02 22.53
C LEU A 95 38.82 -1.43 22.07
N TYR A 96 38.87 -1.71 20.76
CA TYR A 96 38.63 -3.04 20.21
C TYR A 96 39.65 -4.08 20.71
N LEU A 97 40.91 -3.68 20.92
CA LEU A 97 41.91 -4.56 21.56
C LEU A 97 41.48 -4.96 22.98
N THR A 98 40.85 -4.05 23.74
CA THR A 98 40.29 -4.41 25.06
C THR A 98 39.12 -5.38 24.96
N LEU A 99 38.35 -5.33 23.87
CA LEU A 99 37.27 -6.28 23.64
C LEU A 99 37.82 -7.68 23.33
N LEU A 100 38.88 -7.78 22.53
CA LEU A 100 39.57 -9.05 22.25
C LEU A 100 40.12 -9.69 23.55
N ALA A 101 40.75 -8.88 24.41
CA ALA A 101 41.20 -9.36 25.71
C ALA A 101 40.03 -9.79 26.61
N ALA A 102 38.86 -9.16 26.48
CA ALA A 102 37.67 -9.47 27.25
C ALA A 102 36.92 -10.72 26.76
N SER A 103 36.87 -10.99 25.46
CA SER A 103 36.12 -12.11 24.87
C SER A 103 36.74 -13.49 25.15
N ALA A 104 38.03 -13.54 25.45
CA ALA A 104 38.82 -14.77 25.64
C ALA A 104 38.80 -15.66 24.37
N ASP A 105 39.87 -15.59 23.57
CA ASP A 105 40.01 -16.42 22.37
C ASP A 105 40.34 -17.89 22.72
N GLU A 106 40.45 -18.76 21.72
CA GLU A 106 40.73 -20.21 21.92
C GLU A 106 41.99 -20.48 22.77
N ALA A 107 42.95 -19.55 22.80
CA ALA A 107 44.21 -19.70 23.53
C ALA A 107 44.13 -19.22 24.99
N THR A 108 43.22 -18.32 25.32
CA THR A 108 43.19 -17.61 26.61
C THR A 108 41.89 -17.82 27.41
N TYR A 109 41.02 -18.73 26.97
CA TYR A 109 39.69 -18.94 27.57
C TYR A 109 39.72 -19.44 29.02
N ASP A 110 40.82 -20.06 29.47
CA ASP A 110 41.00 -20.54 30.84
C ASP A 110 41.49 -19.46 31.83
N GLU A 111 41.96 -18.29 31.35
CA GLU A 111 42.51 -17.22 32.20
C GLU A 111 41.42 -16.19 32.59
N GLY A 112 40.95 -16.28 33.84
CA GLY A 112 39.91 -15.40 34.37
C GLY A 112 40.33 -13.93 34.55
N ASN A 113 41.63 -13.63 34.58
CA ASN A 113 42.14 -12.27 34.80
C ASN A 113 42.31 -11.49 33.49
N PHE A 114 41.50 -10.45 33.30
CA PHE A 114 41.55 -9.56 32.13
C PHE A 114 42.96 -9.01 31.82
N ARG A 115 43.73 -8.61 32.84
CA ARG A 115 45.06 -8.02 32.64
C ARG A 115 46.06 -9.04 32.14
N ARG A 116 45.95 -10.29 32.59
CA ARG A 116 46.80 -11.39 32.11
C ARG A 116 46.47 -11.74 30.68
N ARG A 117 45.18 -11.88 30.34
CA ARG A 117 44.73 -12.06 28.94
C ARG A 117 45.23 -10.94 28.02
N PHE A 118 45.14 -9.70 28.48
CA PHE A 118 45.68 -8.56 27.72
C PHE A 118 47.19 -8.67 27.51
N ALA A 119 47.95 -9.01 28.56
CA ALA A 119 49.40 -9.19 28.48
C ALA A 119 49.81 -10.33 27.54
N GLU A 120 49.07 -11.45 27.57
CA GLU A 120 49.25 -12.59 26.65
C GLU A 120 48.94 -12.21 25.20
N LEU A 121 47.84 -11.47 24.98
CA LEU A 121 47.42 -11.05 23.65
C LEU A 121 48.47 -10.17 22.95
N VAL A 122 49.17 -9.31 23.69
CA VAL A 122 50.13 -8.34 23.12
C VAL A 122 51.58 -8.84 23.08
N GLN A 123 51.85 -10.11 23.42
CA GLN A 123 53.20 -10.66 23.34
C GLN A 123 53.80 -10.51 21.93
N PRO A 124 55.10 -10.18 21.81
CA PRO A 124 56.13 -10.15 22.86
C PRO A 124 56.27 -8.83 23.63
N LEU A 125 55.31 -7.89 23.52
CA LEU A 125 55.39 -6.64 24.27
C LEU A 125 55.23 -6.88 25.78
N ASP A 126 56.22 -6.48 26.56
CA ASP A 126 56.15 -6.59 28.02
C ASP A 126 55.26 -5.48 28.61
N ILE A 127 53.98 -5.78 28.77
CA ILE A 127 52.96 -4.91 29.37
C ILE A 127 52.33 -5.62 30.57
N PRO A 128 53.03 -5.67 31.72
CA PRO A 128 52.53 -6.39 32.91
C PRO A 128 51.31 -5.69 33.54
N TYR A 129 51.12 -4.40 33.25
CA TYR A 129 50.00 -3.60 33.75
C TYR A 129 49.49 -2.60 32.70
N LEU A 130 48.21 -2.71 32.34
CA LEU A 130 47.45 -1.72 31.59
C LEU A 130 46.71 -0.80 32.57
N ASP A 131 46.97 0.51 32.51
CA ASP A 131 46.16 1.49 33.24
C ASP A 131 44.79 1.63 32.58
N CYS A 132 43.75 1.20 33.31
CA CYS A 132 42.38 1.14 32.82
C CYS A 132 41.53 2.34 33.25
N ASN A 133 42.12 3.35 33.92
CA ASN A 133 41.38 4.47 34.50
C ASN A 133 40.59 5.29 33.47
N ASP A 134 41.11 5.45 32.25
CA ASP A 134 40.48 6.27 31.22
C ASP A 134 39.55 5.47 30.29
N LEU A 135 39.49 4.13 30.41
CA LEU A 135 38.64 3.29 29.55
C LEU A 135 37.15 3.68 29.58
N PRO A 136 36.54 3.99 30.74
CA PRO A 136 35.14 4.44 30.77
C PRO A 136 34.90 5.73 29.98
N THR A 137 35.83 6.69 30.08
CA THR A 137 35.77 7.97 29.37
C THR A 137 35.91 7.77 27.86
N LEU A 138 36.83 6.89 27.44
CA LEU A 138 37.03 6.55 26.03
C LEU A 138 35.77 5.90 25.41
N TRP A 139 35.12 4.97 26.13
CA TRP A 139 33.85 4.38 25.68
C TRP A 139 32.71 5.39 25.62
N ALA A 140 32.61 6.27 26.61
CA ALA A 140 31.61 7.35 26.61
C ALA A 140 31.79 8.28 25.40
N HIS A 141 33.03 8.60 25.03
CA HIS A 141 33.32 9.39 23.83
C HIS A 141 32.85 8.70 22.54
N VAL A 142 33.08 7.39 22.39
CA VAL A 142 32.59 6.63 21.22
C VAL A 142 31.05 6.59 21.18
N ARG A 143 30.41 6.40 22.34
CA ARG A 143 28.94 6.48 22.47
C ARG A 143 28.43 7.83 21.99
N ASP A 144 28.97 8.92 22.54
CA ASP A 144 28.52 10.29 22.22
C ASP A 144 28.73 10.62 20.74
N TRP A 145 29.88 10.21 20.18
CA TRP A 145 30.13 10.31 18.74
C TRP A 145 29.08 9.54 17.93
N SER A 146 28.76 8.30 18.29
CA SER A 146 27.80 7.48 17.54
C SER A 146 26.39 8.09 17.56
N VAL A 147 25.96 8.64 18.71
CA VAL A 147 24.68 9.35 18.84
C VAL A 147 24.65 10.61 17.99
N GLN A 148 25.72 11.41 18.04
CA GLN A 148 25.81 12.65 17.25
C GLN A 148 25.83 12.35 15.75
N ARG A 149 26.60 11.34 15.32
CA ARG A 149 26.67 10.95 13.91
C ARG A 149 25.37 10.34 13.42
N HIS A 150 24.72 9.51 14.22
CA HIS A 150 23.40 8.97 13.91
C HIS A 150 22.40 10.11 13.66
N ARG A 151 22.35 11.12 14.55
CA ARG A 151 21.46 12.29 14.39
C ARG A 151 21.82 13.16 13.18
N GLY A 152 23.11 13.41 12.94
CA GLY A 152 23.57 14.35 11.93
C GLY A 152 23.69 13.77 10.50
N LYS A 153 24.26 12.56 10.36
CA LYS A 153 24.56 11.93 9.06
C LYS A 153 23.74 10.67 8.77
N LYS A 154 23.10 10.08 9.79
CA LYS A 154 22.20 8.92 9.66
C LYS A 154 22.81 7.69 8.99
N ASP A 155 24.13 7.60 9.00
CA ASP A 155 24.91 6.49 8.47
C ASP A 155 25.56 5.65 9.58
N CYS A 156 25.13 5.85 10.83
CA CYS A 156 25.81 5.30 12.01
C CYS A 156 24.82 4.63 12.94
N ARG A 157 25.14 3.41 13.39
CA ARG A 157 24.43 2.69 14.46
C ARG A 157 24.78 3.29 15.82
N VAL A 158 23.79 3.37 16.71
CA VAL A 158 23.98 3.94 18.05
C VAL A 158 24.56 2.88 18.99
N LEU A 159 25.67 3.23 19.67
CA LEU A 159 26.23 2.42 20.76
C LEU A 159 25.45 2.67 22.05
N HIS A 160 24.93 1.59 22.63
CA HIS A 160 24.37 1.58 23.97
C HIS A 160 25.37 0.94 24.93
N LEU A 161 25.83 1.72 25.90
CA LEU A 161 26.71 1.21 26.94
C LEU A 161 25.88 0.41 27.96
N PRO A 162 26.27 -0.84 28.29
CA PRO A 162 25.55 -1.67 29.25
C PRO A 162 25.70 -1.12 30.68
N ALA A 163 24.77 -1.46 31.56
CA ALA A 163 24.90 -1.16 32.98
C ALA A 163 26.12 -1.91 33.56
N VAL A 164 27.00 -1.20 34.28
CA VAL A 164 28.21 -1.77 34.87
C VAL A 164 28.07 -1.82 36.39
N PRO A 165 28.30 -2.99 37.04
CA PRO A 165 28.29 -3.10 38.49
C PRO A 165 29.36 -2.22 39.15
N ASP A 166 29.10 -1.80 40.39
CA ASP A 166 30.02 -0.93 41.13
C ASP A 166 31.45 -1.50 41.29
N HIS A 167 31.60 -2.82 41.27
CA HIS A 167 32.89 -3.49 41.40
C HIS A 167 33.66 -3.64 40.06
N GLU A 168 33.06 -3.29 38.92
CA GLU A 168 33.67 -3.41 37.58
C GLU A 168 33.84 -2.06 36.86
N LYS A 169 33.92 -0.95 37.60
CA LYS A 169 33.92 0.42 37.04
C LYS A 169 34.97 0.70 35.96
N LEU A 170 36.12 0.02 36.00
CA LEU A 170 37.24 0.28 35.09
C LEU A 170 37.15 -0.45 33.76
N ILE A 171 36.79 -1.74 33.78
CA ILE A 171 36.81 -2.63 32.59
C ILE A 171 35.44 -3.17 32.20
N GLY A 172 34.40 -2.86 32.98
CA GLY A 172 33.08 -3.46 32.83
C GLY A 172 32.42 -3.22 31.47
N TYR A 173 32.63 -2.04 30.86
CA TYR A 173 32.14 -1.80 29.49
C TYR A 173 32.79 -2.75 28.48
N SER A 174 34.12 -2.88 28.50
CA SER A 174 34.82 -3.80 27.59
C SER A 174 34.38 -5.25 27.80
N LYS A 175 34.23 -5.68 29.06
CA LYS A 175 33.76 -7.02 29.42
C LYS A 175 32.36 -7.32 28.90
N ARG A 176 31.41 -6.40 29.11
CA ARG A 176 30.00 -6.59 28.74
C ARG A 176 29.74 -6.38 27.26
N LEU A 177 30.43 -5.45 26.60
CA LEU A 177 30.34 -5.26 25.16
C LEU A 177 30.95 -6.43 24.38
N ALA A 178 31.98 -7.09 24.92
CA ALA A 178 32.60 -8.27 24.30
C ALA A 178 31.82 -9.58 24.53
N PHE A 179 30.69 -9.53 25.23
CA PHE A 179 29.84 -10.69 25.47
C PHE A 179 29.26 -11.26 24.16
N PRO A 180 29.04 -12.59 24.06
CA PRO A 180 29.51 -13.65 24.95
C PRO A 180 30.97 -14.05 24.63
N THR A 181 31.55 -14.98 25.41
CA THR A 181 32.85 -15.56 25.05
C THR A 181 32.76 -16.29 23.70
N TYR A 182 33.87 -16.48 23.00
CA TYR A 182 33.86 -17.17 21.69
C TYR A 182 33.24 -18.58 21.77
N LYS A 183 33.57 -19.34 22.83
CA LYS A 183 33.00 -20.66 23.11
C LYS A 183 31.49 -20.61 23.31
N ASP A 184 31.02 -19.64 24.08
CA ASP A 184 29.59 -19.44 24.32
C ASP A 184 28.87 -18.93 23.05
N GLU A 185 29.52 -18.12 22.21
CA GLU A 185 28.96 -17.65 20.93
C GLU A 185 28.71 -18.82 19.97
N ILE A 186 29.70 -19.72 19.81
CA ILE A 186 29.55 -20.95 19.01
C ILE A 186 28.43 -21.81 19.58
N THR A 187 28.42 -22.00 20.90
CA THR A 187 27.41 -22.81 21.57
C THR A 187 26.02 -22.22 21.35
N LEU A 188 25.85 -20.91 21.56
CA LEU A 188 24.60 -20.19 21.33
C LEU A 188 24.15 -20.31 19.88
N SER A 189 25.05 -20.11 18.92
CA SER A 189 24.76 -20.26 17.49
C SER A 189 24.24 -21.66 17.15
N SER A 190 24.87 -22.71 17.69
CA SER A 190 24.38 -24.09 17.56
C SER A 190 23.01 -24.29 18.22
N VAL A 191 22.77 -23.75 19.41
CA VAL A 191 21.46 -23.86 20.08
C VAL A 191 20.35 -23.20 19.26
N LEU A 192 20.59 -21.99 18.75
CA LEU A 192 19.63 -21.25 17.93
C LEU A 192 19.33 -21.99 16.61
N ALA A 193 20.36 -22.55 15.97
CA ALA A 193 20.20 -23.34 14.75
C ALA A 193 19.42 -24.64 14.98
N ASP A 194 19.81 -25.43 15.98
CA ASP A 194 19.21 -26.74 16.29
C ASP A 194 17.72 -26.63 16.65
N LEU A 195 17.36 -25.60 17.40
CA LEU A 195 16.00 -25.38 17.88
C LEU A 195 15.18 -24.49 16.94
N GLY A 196 15.76 -24.00 15.85
CA GLY A 196 15.07 -23.16 14.87
C GLY A 196 14.55 -21.83 15.45
N VAL A 197 15.16 -21.33 16.52
CA VAL A 197 14.79 -20.08 17.18
C VAL A 197 15.74 -18.96 16.77
N ASP A 198 15.25 -17.73 16.70
CA ASP A 198 16.04 -16.58 16.28
C ASP A 198 15.54 -15.29 16.96
N GLU A 199 16.05 -14.12 16.52
CA GLU A 199 15.62 -12.83 17.08
C GLU A 199 14.13 -12.50 16.88
N ASN A 200 13.43 -13.19 15.96
CA ASN A 200 12.00 -13.03 15.74
C ASN A 200 11.16 -13.95 16.63
N SER A 201 11.79 -14.85 17.38
CA SER A 201 11.15 -15.61 18.45
C SER A 201 10.92 -14.74 19.68
N GLY A 202 9.85 -15.01 20.43
CA GLY A 202 9.58 -14.31 21.70
C GLY A 202 10.71 -14.51 22.71
N PHE A 203 10.96 -13.51 23.56
CA PHE A 203 12.03 -13.54 24.58
C PHE A 203 11.99 -14.82 25.43
N GLU A 204 10.80 -15.25 25.85
CA GLU A 204 10.61 -16.46 26.65
C GLU A 204 10.95 -17.75 25.91
N VAL A 205 10.69 -17.80 24.59
CA VAL A 205 10.99 -18.97 23.76
C VAL A 205 12.50 -19.13 23.63
N VAL A 206 13.21 -18.05 23.31
CA VAL A 206 14.68 -18.04 23.22
C VAL A 206 15.30 -18.33 24.58
N SER A 207 14.80 -17.69 25.65
CA SER A 207 15.30 -17.92 27.01
C SER A 207 15.18 -19.39 27.41
N ARG A 208 14.03 -20.02 27.17
CA ARG A 208 13.79 -21.44 27.45
C ARG A 208 14.68 -22.35 26.61
N ALA A 209 14.84 -22.05 25.32
CA ALA A 209 15.70 -22.80 24.41
C ALA A 209 17.15 -22.83 24.91
N VAL A 210 17.69 -21.66 25.28
CA VAL A 210 19.05 -21.54 25.82
C VAL A 210 19.16 -22.21 27.19
N TYR A 211 18.18 -22.02 28.06
CA TYR A 211 18.15 -22.62 29.40
C TYR A 211 18.08 -24.16 29.36
N SER A 212 17.49 -24.77 28.33
CA SER A 212 17.48 -26.22 28.18
C SER A 212 18.89 -26.85 28.03
N ARG A 213 19.89 -26.04 27.65
CA ARG A 213 21.29 -26.44 27.48
C ARG A 213 22.23 -25.68 28.42
N PHE A 214 21.71 -25.21 29.55
CA PHE A 214 22.38 -24.32 30.50
C PHE A 214 23.78 -24.80 30.95
N THR A 215 23.98 -26.10 31.10
CA THR A 215 25.27 -26.70 31.53
C THR A 215 26.40 -26.57 30.51
N ARG A 216 26.10 -26.19 29.25
CA ARG A 216 27.10 -26.00 28.20
C ARG A 216 27.73 -24.60 28.19
N PHE A 217 27.16 -23.67 28.93
CA PHE A 217 27.56 -22.26 28.94
C PHE A 217 28.43 -21.92 30.16
N THR A 218 29.27 -20.90 30.02
CA THR A 218 30.10 -20.40 31.13
C THR A 218 29.27 -19.70 32.22
N ALA A 219 29.85 -19.55 33.42
CA ALA A 219 29.20 -18.84 34.53
C ALA A 219 28.83 -17.38 34.18
N GLY A 220 29.68 -16.68 33.42
CA GLY A 220 29.40 -15.31 32.97
C GLY A 220 28.22 -15.24 31.99
N PHE A 221 28.09 -16.23 31.10
CA PHE A 221 26.93 -16.36 30.23
C PHE A 221 25.63 -16.58 31.01
N ILE A 222 25.70 -17.46 32.01
CA ILE A 222 24.59 -17.76 32.91
C ILE A 222 24.12 -16.51 33.66
N GLU A 223 25.04 -15.68 34.15
CA GLU A 223 24.73 -14.45 34.87
C GLU A 223 23.96 -13.45 33.98
N GLU A 224 24.44 -13.21 32.76
CA GLU A 224 23.79 -12.31 31.80
C GLU A 224 22.41 -12.84 31.35
N LEU A 225 22.27 -14.16 31.16
CA LEU A 225 20.96 -14.78 30.92
C LEU A 225 20.02 -14.59 32.12
N GLY A 226 20.53 -14.65 33.35
CA GLY A 226 19.78 -14.37 34.56
C GLY A 226 19.28 -12.93 34.62
N GLN A 227 20.15 -11.95 34.31
CA GLN A 227 19.78 -10.53 34.23
C GLN A 227 18.68 -10.29 33.18
N PHE A 228 18.83 -10.87 31.99
CA PHE A 228 17.82 -10.80 30.93
C PHE A 228 16.46 -11.37 31.39
N ARG A 229 16.45 -12.54 32.02
CA ARG A 229 15.21 -13.15 32.57
C ARG A 229 14.55 -12.29 33.65
N ALA A 230 15.35 -11.67 34.52
CA ALA A 230 14.82 -10.79 35.55
C ALA A 230 14.14 -9.54 34.94
N LEU A 231 14.71 -8.96 33.88
CA LEU A 231 14.10 -7.83 33.18
C LEU A 231 12.75 -8.21 32.55
N ILE A 232 12.66 -9.39 31.93
CA ILE A 232 11.40 -9.89 31.36
C ILE A 232 10.34 -10.10 32.45
N ALA A 233 10.72 -10.76 33.56
CA ALA A 233 9.81 -11.02 34.68
C ALA A 233 9.27 -9.72 35.31
N ASN A 234 10.05 -8.64 35.27
CA ASN A 234 9.66 -7.31 35.77
C ASN A 234 8.97 -6.43 34.72
N GLY A 235 8.68 -6.94 33.52
CA GLY A 235 8.02 -6.18 32.45
C GLY A 235 8.90 -5.10 31.78
N ARG A 236 10.22 -5.10 32.02
CA ARG A 236 11.18 -4.11 31.47
C ARG A 236 11.68 -4.55 30.09
N THR A 237 10.78 -4.63 29.12
CA THR A 237 11.04 -5.20 27.78
C THR A 237 12.07 -4.43 26.96
N LEU A 238 12.06 -3.10 27.00
CA LEU A 238 13.05 -2.26 26.29
C LEU A 238 14.47 -2.52 26.79
N GLU A 239 14.65 -2.62 28.10
CA GLU A 239 15.95 -2.92 28.69
C GLU A 239 16.39 -4.35 28.40
N ALA A 240 15.46 -5.31 28.45
CA ALA A 240 15.72 -6.69 28.04
C ALA A 240 16.24 -6.75 26.59
N TYR A 241 15.61 -5.98 25.68
CA TYR A 241 16.04 -5.84 24.28
C TYR A 241 17.43 -5.21 24.14
N GLN A 242 17.84 -4.34 25.07
CA GLN A 242 19.14 -3.67 25.06
C GLN A 242 20.25 -4.48 25.77
N THR A 243 19.94 -5.65 26.34
CA THR A 243 20.96 -6.49 26.99
C THR A 243 22.02 -7.02 26.00
N PRO A 244 23.24 -7.32 26.49
CA PRO A 244 24.26 -8.02 25.69
C PRO A 244 23.79 -9.40 25.22
N PHE A 245 23.05 -10.14 26.06
CA PHE A 245 22.47 -11.44 25.70
C PHE A 245 21.59 -11.36 24.46
N TRP A 246 20.60 -10.46 24.46
CA TRP A 246 19.73 -10.31 23.29
C TRP A 246 20.47 -9.73 22.09
N GLY A 247 21.47 -8.86 22.32
CA GLY A 247 22.39 -8.40 21.28
C GLY A 247 23.12 -9.55 20.57
N ALA A 248 23.55 -10.57 21.30
CA ALA A 248 24.18 -11.77 20.73
C ALA A 248 23.22 -12.59 19.86
N VAL A 249 21.97 -12.77 20.32
CA VAL A 249 20.93 -13.43 19.53
C VAL A 249 20.68 -12.70 18.21
N ARG A 250 20.60 -11.37 18.24
CA ARG A 250 20.43 -10.54 17.02
C ARG A 250 21.61 -10.67 16.06
N ASP A 251 22.84 -10.52 16.57
CA ASP A 251 24.05 -10.58 15.73
C ASP A 251 24.21 -11.94 15.04
N ILE A 252 24.05 -13.04 15.78
CA ILE A 252 24.13 -14.40 15.23
C ILE A 252 23.04 -14.63 14.18
N THR A 253 21.82 -14.18 14.47
CA THR A 253 20.69 -14.30 13.53
C THR A 253 20.95 -13.51 12.25
N TRP A 254 21.45 -12.28 12.39
CA TRP A 254 21.78 -11.40 11.28
C TRP A 254 22.85 -12.01 10.37
N ASP A 255 23.95 -12.49 10.94
CA ASP A 255 25.05 -13.07 10.18
C ASP A 255 24.58 -14.31 9.40
N ARG A 256 23.74 -15.16 10.01
CA ARG A 256 23.11 -16.30 9.32
C ARG A 256 22.24 -15.83 8.14
N ARG A 257 21.34 -14.86 8.35
CA ARG A 257 20.47 -14.33 7.28
C ARG A 257 21.28 -13.67 6.16
N ARG A 258 22.36 -12.97 6.49
CA ARG A 258 23.24 -12.33 5.50
C ARG A 258 23.97 -13.37 4.66
N GLN A 259 24.40 -14.48 5.27
CA GLN A 259 24.97 -15.61 4.55
C GLN A 259 23.92 -16.26 3.63
N GLU A 260 22.71 -16.56 4.14
CA GLU A 260 21.60 -17.09 3.33
C GLU A 260 21.25 -16.17 2.15
N ALA A 261 21.20 -14.86 2.37
CA ALA A 261 20.95 -13.87 1.33
C ALA A 261 22.04 -13.84 0.26
N ARG A 262 23.32 -13.96 0.63
CA ARG A 262 24.43 -14.05 -0.33
C ARG A 262 24.39 -15.34 -1.16
N GLU A 263 23.97 -16.43 -0.52
CA GLU A 263 24.01 -17.78 -1.11
C GLU A 263 22.79 -18.14 -1.96
N ILE A 264 21.61 -17.64 -1.59
CA ILE A 264 20.31 -17.98 -2.17
C ILE A 264 19.57 -16.73 -2.67
N GLY A 265 19.73 -15.59 -2.00
CA GLY A 265 19.02 -14.35 -2.30
C GLY A 265 17.97 -13.97 -1.25
N ARG A 266 17.54 -12.71 -1.30
CA ARG A 266 16.45 -12.16 -0.47
C ARG A 266 15.11 -12.31 -1.19
N PHE A 267 14.10 -12.72 -0.44
CA PHE A 267 12.75 -12.91 -0.94
C PHE A 267 11.75 -12.43 0.09
N THR A 268 10.80 -11.59 -0.32
CA THR A 268 9.63 -11.26 0.49
C THR A 268 8.36 -11.26 -0.36
N LEU A 269 7.28 -11.70 0.26
CA LEU A 269 5.94 -11.60 -0.29
C LEU A 269 5.29 -10.33 0.23
N ASP A 270 4.88 -9.48 -0.70
CA ASP A 270 4.13 -8.26 -0.47
C ASP A 270 2.67 -8.50 -0.84
N ALA A 271 1.75 -8.14 0.07
CA ALA A 271 0.32 -8.35 -0.13
C ALA A 271 -0.43 -7.01 -0.15
N ASP A 272 -1.20 -6.81 -1.22
CA ASP A 272 -2.11 -5.68 -1.37
C ASP A 272 -3.55 -6.16 -1.13
N PHE A 273 -4.17 -5.62 -0.06
CA PHE A 273 -5.56 -5.87 0.34
C PHE A 273 -6.55 -4.79 -0.12
N SER A 274 -6.09 -3.93 -1.03
CA SER A 274 -6.89 -2.86 -1.61
C SER A 274 -8.16 -3.33 -2.33
N ASP A 275 -8.19 -4.56 -2.82
CA ASP A 275 -9.39 -5.19 -3.38
C ASP A 275 -10.11 -5.98 -2.26
N PRO A 276 -11.37 -5.64 -1.95
CA PRO A 276 -12.11 -6.27 -0.86
C PRO A 276 -12.46 -7.74 -1.11
N VAL A 277 -12.32 -8.23 -2.35
CA VAL A 277 -12.68 -9.59 -2.77
C VAL A 277 -11.46 -10.47 -2.99
N HIS A 278 -10.36 -9.90 -3.49
CA HIS A 278 -9.14 -10.63 -3.82
C HIS A 278 -7.86 -9.91 -3.39
N ALA A 279 -7.13 -10.46 -2.42
CA ALA A 279 -5.77 -10.04 -2.13
C ALA A 279 -4.85 -10.32 -3.33
N ARG A 280 -4.00 -9.35 -3.66
CA ARG A 280 -2.95 -9.49 -4.67
C ARG A 280 -1.63 -9.73 -3.98
N LEU A 281 -0.89 -10.74 -4.44
CA LEU A 281 0.44 -11.05 -3.94
C LEU A 281 1.49 -10.70 -4.98
N THR A 282 2.60 -10.16 -4.51
CA THR A 282 3.76 -9.77 -5.29
C THR A 282 5.01 -10.32 -4.63
N LEU A 283 5.87 -11.00 -5.40
CA LEU A 283 7.15 -11.48 -4.89
C LEU A 283 8.22 -10.42 -5.20
N LEU A 284 8.92 -9.95 -4.17
CA LEU A 284 10.04 -9.03 -4.29
C LEU A 284 11.35 -9.79 -4.06
N VAL A 285 12.34 -9.54 -4.92
CA VAL A 285 13.64 -10.23 -4.87
C VAL A 285 14.82 -9.27 -5.09
N ASP A 286 15.98 -9.62 -4.54
CA ASP A 286 17.24 -8.97 -4.86
C ASP A 286 17.91 -9.60 -6.09
N GLU A 287 19.08 -9.08 -6.48
CA GLU A 287 19.87 -9.58 -7.61
C GLU A 287 20.26 -11.05 -7.45
N ALA A 288 20.69 -11.47 -6.25
CA ALA A 288 21.03 -12.86 -5.98
C ALA A 288 19.81 -13.78 -6.08
N GLY A 289 18.66 -13.35 -5.55
CA GLY A 289 17.39 -14.06 -5.62
C GLY A 289 16.87 -14.18 -7.04
N HIS A 290 17.02 -13.13 -7.86
CA HIS A 290 16.73 -13.17 -9.28
C HIS A 290 17.57 -14.24 -10.01
N ARG A 291 18.89 -14.29 -9.75
CA ARG A 291 19.77 -15.33 -10.30
C ARG A 291 19.36 -16.73 -9.87
N THR A 292 18.96 -16.91 -8.60
CA THR A 292 18.45 -18.18 -8.08
C THR A 292 17.15 -18.62 -8.75
N LEU A 293 16.27 -17.68 -9.10
CA LEU A 293 15.04 -17.99 -9.84
C LEU A 293 15.29 -18.27 -11.33
N SER A 294 16.44 -17.87 -11.90
CA SER A 294 16.83 -18.07 -13.32
C SER A 294 15.82 -17.48 -14.33
N THR A 295 15.86 -17.88 -15.61
CA THR A 295 14.94 -17.44 -16.69
C THR A 295 13.47 -17.85 -16.50
N ARG A 296 13.11 -18.37 -15.32
CA ARG A 296 11.77 -18.90 -15.01
C ARG A 296 10.79 -17.82 -14.58
N CYS A 297 11.27 -16.60 -14.36
CA CYS A 297 10.47 -15.47 -13.93
C CYS A 297 10.85 -14.25 -14.77
N GLU A 298 9.86 -13.43 -15.13
CA GLU A 298 10.11 -12.15 -15.80
C GLU A 298 10.31 -11.08 -14.71
N PRO A 299 11.54 -10.58 -14.51
CA PRO A 299 11.79 -9.52 -13.55
C PRO A 299 11.31 -8.18 -14.12
N THR A 300 10.61 -7.40 -13.30
CA THR A 300 10.41 -5.97 -13.56
C THR A 300 11.35 -5.20 -12.63
N PRO A 301 12.34 -4.44 -13.16
CA PRO A 301 13.26 -3.69 -12.32
C PRO A 301 12.50 -2.60 -11.55
N PHE A 302 12.86 -2.44 -10.28
CA PHE A 302 12.38 -1.36 -9.44
C PHE A 302 13.21 -0.09 -9.68
N PRO A 303 12.62 1.09 -9.88
CA PRO A 303 13.38 2.32 -10.08
C PRO A 303 13.86 2.98 -8.77
N VAL A 304 13.80 2.29 -7.62
CA VAL A 304 14.17 2.86 -6.31
C VAL A 304 15.21 1.96 -5.63
N PRO A 305 16.30 2.53 -5.06
CA PRO A 305 17.27 1.77 -4.28
C PRO A 305 16.64 1.24 -2.98
N GLY A 306 16.81 -0.04 -2.71
CA GLY A 306 16.35 -0.70 -1.49
C GLY A 306 16.89 -2.14 -1.41
N ASN A 307 16.46 -2.88 -0.38
CA ASN A 307 16.87 -4.29 -0.18
C ASN A 307 16.39 -5.23 -1.29
N TYR A 308 15.45 -4.78 -2.12
CA TYR A 308 14.86 -5.53 -3.24
C TYR A 308 15.00 -4.71 -4.53
N GLN A 309 15.38 -5.36 -5.62
CA GLN A 309 15.67 -4.71 -6.90
C GLN A 309 14.69 -5.11 -8.01
N TYR A 310 13.99 -6.23 -7.83
CA TYR A 310 13.09 -6.77 -8.83
C TYR A 310 11.75 -7.16 -8.24
N LEU A 311 10.70 -6.87 -9.00
CA LEU A 311 9.38 -7.43 -8.81
C LEU A 311 9.21 -8.63 -9.73
N VAL A 312 8.77 -9.76 -9.17
CA VAL A 312 8.50 -10.99 -9.91
C VAL A 312 6.99 -11.24 -9.93
N ARG A 313 6.42 -11.30 -11.15
CA ARG A 313 5.07 -11.84 -11.42
C ARG A 313 5.28 -13.24 -11.99
N THR A 314 4.77 -14.29 -11.34
CA THR A 314 5.11 -15.68 -11.70
C THR A 314 4.83 -16.03 -13.17
N LEU A 315 5.64 -16.95 -13.71
CA LEU A 315 5.56 -17.66 -15.00
C LEU A 315 4.43 -17.20 -15.95
N ASN A 316 4.82 -16.51 -17.04
CA ASN A 316 3.94 -16.07 -18.14
C ASN A 316 2.94 -14.96 -17.75
N GLY A 317 3.33 -14.04 -16.87
CA GLY A 317 2.50 -12.88 -16.49
C GLY A 317 1.31 -13.21 -15.58
N LYS A 318 1.31 -14.39 -14.93
CA LYS A 318 0.25 -14.80 -14.00
C LYS A 318 0.46 -14.24 -12.59
N PRO A 319 -0.62 -14.01 -11.82
CA PRO A 319 -0.51 -13.53 -10.44
C PRO A 319 0.27 -14.53 -9.57
N CYS A 320 1.10 -14.02 -8.65
CA CYS A 320 1.80 -14.84 -7.67
C CYS A 320 0.76 -15.47 -6.74
N THR A 321 0.78 -16.79 -6.62
CA THR A 321 -0.12 -17.53 -5.72
C THR A 321 0.69 -18.41 -4.76
N PRO A 322 0.17 -18.73 -3.55
CA PRO A 322 0.84 -19.66 -2.64
C PRO A 322 1.19 -21.00 -3.31
N ALA A 323 0.29 -21.52 -4.14
CA ALA A 323 0.53 -22.76 -4.90
C ALA A 323 1.71 -22.60 -5.89
N ALA A 324 1.75 -21.51 -6.66
CA ALA A 324 2.86 -21.25 -7.59
C ALA A 324 4.20 -21.10 -6.86
N LEU A 325 4.23 -20.43 -5.70
CA LEU A 325 5.42 -20.30 -4.87
C LEU A 325 5.89 -21.65 -4.32
N LEU A 326 4.97 -22.48 -3.84
CA LEU A 326 5.30 -23.84 -3.38
C LEU A 326 5.85 -24.71 -4.52
N SER A 327 5.30 -24.59 -5.73
CA SER A 327 5.84 -25.27 -6.92
C SER A 327 7.27 -24.81 -7.24
N LEU A 328 7.62 -23.53 -7.08
CA LEU A 328 8.99 -23.06 -7.27
C LEU A 328 9.97 -23.77 -6.33
N ALA A 329 9.61 -23.99 -5.07
CA ALA A 329 10.45 -24.71 -4.11
C ALA A 329 10.56 -26.22 -4.38
N GLN A 330 9.66 -26.81 -5.18
CA GLN A 330 9.83 -28.18 -5.67
C GLN A 330 10.95 -28.26 -6.71
N VAL A 331 11.11 -27.21 -7.54
CA VAL A 331 12.13 -27.19 -8.61
C VAL A 331 13.46 -26.60 -8.13
N VAL A 332 13.43 -25.63 -7.21
CA VAL A 332 14.62 -25.03 -6.59
C VAL A 332 14.66 -25.42 -5.12
N ALA A 333 15.25 -26.58 -4.83
CA ALA A 333 15.18 -27.20 -3.51
C ALA A 333 15.75 -26.32 -2.37
N ARG A 334 16.75 -25.47 -2.66
CA ARG A 334 17.36 -24.53 -1.69
C ARG A 334 16.35 -23.53 -1.13
N LEU A 335 15.28 -23.19 -1.86
CA LEU A 335 14.23 -22.28 -1.39
C LEU A 335 13.51 -22.82 -0.14
N LYS A 336 13.45 -24.14 0.05
CA LYS A 336 12.82 -24.77 1.23
C LYS A 336 13.50 -24.41 2.56
N GLN A 337 14.73 -23.91 2.51
CA GLN A 337 15.47 -23.47 3.70
C GLN A 337 14.98 -22.11 4.19
N LEU A 338 14.47 -21.27 3.28
CA LEU A 338 14.04 -19.91 3.57
C LEU A 338 12.71 -19.87 4.33
N LYS A 339 12.58 -18.92 5.26
CA LYS A 339 11.39 -18.72 6.11
C LYS A 339 10.09 -18.68 5.31
N LEU A 340 10.03 -17.85 4.26
CA LEU A 340 8.84 -17.67 3.42
C LEU A 340 8.25 -19.01 2.94
N TRP A 341 9.11 -19.90 2.44
CA TRP A 341 8.67 -21.20 1.93
C TRP A 341 8.37 -22.21 3.03
N ARG A 342 9.07 -22.16 4.16
CA ARG A 342 8.75 -22.97 5.34
C ARG A 342 7.36 -22.65 5.88
N ASP A 343 7.03 -21.37 5.99
CA ASP A 343 5.73 -20.90 6.49
C ASP A 343 4.60 -21.26 5.51
N LEU A 344 4.81 -21.07 4.21
CA LEU A 344 3.87 -21.52 3.17
C LEU A 344 3.67 -23.04 3.22
N ALA A 345 4.73 -23.83 3.40
CA ALA A 345 4.63 -25.28 3.51
C ALA A 345 3.93 -25.74 4.80
N ALA A 346 4.04 -24.97 5.89
CA ALA A 346 3.31 -25.20 7.13
C ALA A 346 1.79 -24.89 7.01
N GLY A 347 1.39 -24.22 5.93
CA GLY A 347 0.00 -23.90 5.61
C GLY A 347 -0.46 -22.54 6.14
N CYS A 348 0.44 -21.73 6.68
CA CYS A 348 0.12 -20.41 7.22
C CYS A 348 1.32 -19.46 7.13
N LEU A 349 1.16 -18.38 6.36
CA LEU A 349 2.14 -17.31 6.25
C LEU A 349 1.63 -16.05 6.95
N SER A 350 2.42 -15.51 7.88
CA SER A 350 2.16 -14.22 8.53
C SER A 350 2.77 -13.08 7.74
N LEU A 351 2.02 -12.00 7.58
CA LEU A 351 2.47 -10.74 7.01
C LEU A 351 2.17 -9.62 8.00
N PHE A 352 3.14 -8.73 8.17
CA PHE A 352 3.03 -7.56 9.03
C PHE A 352 3.36 -6.30 8.26
N PRO A 353 2.87 -5.13 8.68
CA PRO A 353 3.23 -3.86 8.08
C PRO A 353 4.74 -3.62 8.17
N ASP A 354 5.36 -3.24 7.06
CA ASP A 354 6.68 -2.61 7.09
C ASP A 354 6.57 -1.16 7.57
N GLU A 355 7.71 -0.46 7.63
CA GLU A 355 7.76 0.96 8.02
C GLU A 355 6.97 1.88 7.07
N HIS A 356 6.66 1.43 5.86
CA HIS A 356 5.84 2.14 4.87
C HIS A 356 4.37 1.69 4.87
N GLY A 357 3.99 0.75 5.75
CA GLY A 357 2.62 0.22 5.84
C GLY A 357 2.29 -0.89 4.85
N ASN A 358 3.26 -1.36 4.08
CA ASN A 358 3.06 -2.48 3.16
C ASN A 358 3.08 -3.80 3.93
N MET A 359 2.13 -4.67 3.65
CA MET A 359 2.02 -5.95 4.35
C MET A 359 3.01 -6.95 3.75
N ARG A 360 4.07 -7.25 4.49
CA ARG A 360 5.17 -8.09 4.02
C ARG A 360 5.49 -9.26 4.93
N SER A 361 6.03 -10.32 4.31
CA SER A 361 6.41 -11.57 5.01
C SER A 361 7.71 -11.50 5.81
N ASP A 362 8.57 -10.52 5.52
CA ASP A 362 9.86 -10.29 6.18
C ASP A 362 9.79 -9.19 7.25
N SER A 363 8.63 -8.56 7.40
CA SER A 363 8.38 -7.54 8.42
C SER A 363 8.05 -8.18 9.78
N SER A 364 8.13 -7.37 10.83
CA SER A 364 7.91 -7.79 12.22
C SER A 364 6.67 -7.12 12.79
N TYR A 365 5.96 -7.82 13.67
CA TYR A 365 4.76 -7.30 14.30
C TYR A 365 5.08 -6.21 15.34
N SER A 366 4.45 -5.05 15.20
CA SER A 366 4.38 -4.00 16.23
C SER A 366 3.05 -4.06 16.97
N ASP A 367 3.03 -3.66 18.25
CA ASP A 367 1.81 -3.76 19.06
C ASP A 367 0.68 -2.88 18.50
N ASP A 368 -0.56 -3.38 18.59
CA ASP A 368 -1.78 -2.78 18.02
C ASP A 368 -1.74 -2.52 16.50
N SER A 369 -0.76 -3.09 15.78
CA SER A 369 -0.68 -3.00 14.33
C SER A 369 -1.61 -3.98 13.61
N ALA A 370 -1.80 -3.75 12.31
CA ALA A 370 -2.50 -4.68 11.45
C ALA A 370 -1.72 -6.00 11.36
N ALA A 371 -2.44 -7.11 11.21
CA ALA A 371 -1.84 -8.42 11.00
C ALA A 371 -2.58 -9.17 9.89
N CYS A 372 -1.85 -9.82 9.01
CA CYS A 372 -2.44 -10.66 7.97
C CYS A 372 -1.92 -12.08 8.05
N PHE A 373 -2.82 -13.04 7.88
CA PHE A 373 -2.48 -14.46 7.73
C PHE A 373 -3.03 -14.98 6.41
N ILE A 374 -2.14 -15.54 5.60
CA ILE A 374 -2.49 -16.32 4.41
C ILE A 374 -2.51 -17.78 4.83
N VAL A 375 -3.71 -18.36 4.85
CA VAL A 375 -3.98 -19.63 5.52
C VAL A 375 -4.58 -20.62 4.52
N ASN A 376 -4.09 -21.86 4.54
CA ASN A 376 -4.69 -22.94 3.77
C ASN A 376 -6.09 -23.29 4.31
N SER A 377 -7.01 -23.72 3.45
CA SER A 377 -8.39 -24.06 3.79
C SER A 377 -8.54 -25.00 4.98
N ASP A 378 -7.60 -25.93 5.18
CA ASP A 378 -7.62 -26.86 6.32
C ASP A 378 -7.47 -26.15 7.67
N LEU A 379 -6.68 -25.06 7.69
CA LEU A 379 -6.41 -24.26 8.88
C LEU A 379 -7.37 -23.06 9.02
N ALA A 380 -8.01 -22.62 7.94
CA ALA A 380 -8.90 -21.45 7.94
C ALA A 380 -10.07 -21.60 8.95
N ARG A 381 -10.65 -22.80 9.08
CA ARG A 381 -11.71 -23.07 10.07
C ARG A 381 -11.22 -23.00 11.51
N LEU A 382 -9.98 -23.40 11.77
CA LEU A 382 -9.37 -23.29 13.09
C LEU A 382 -9.09 -21.81 13.41
N MET A 383 -8.47 -21.09 12.48
CA MET A 383 -8.20 -19.65 12.59
C MET A 383 -9.46 -18.86 12.92
N GLN A 384 -10.58 -19.13 12.22
CA GLN A 384 -11.86 -18.46 12.48
C GLN A 384 -12.39 -18.74 13.90
N ARG A 385 -12.28 -19.99 14.38
CA ARG A 385 -12.73 -20.36 15.72
C ARG A 385 -11.89 -19.67 16.79
N CYS A 386 -10.57 -19.67 16.64
CA CYS A 386 -9.64 -18.98 17.54
C CYS A 386 -9.91 -17.47 17.55
N ALA A 387 -10.04 -16.84 16.38
CA ALA A 387 -10.39 -15.42 16.28
C ALA A 387 -11.68 -15.09 17.02
N THR A 388 -12.73 -15.92 16.86
CA THR A 388 -14.01 -15.74 17.56
C THR A 388 -13.86 -15.90 19.07
N HIS A 389 -13.05 -16.84 19.54
CA HIS A 389 -12.77 -17.06 20.96
C HIS A 389 -12.14 -15.83 21.63
N TYR A 390 -11.21 -15.16 20.95
CA TYR A 390 -10.58 -13.93 21.43
C TYR A 390 -11.36 -12.64 21.09
N GLY A 391 -12.60 -12.75 20.58
CA GLY A 391 -13.43 -11.60 20.23
C GLY A 391 -12.95 -10.80 19.01
N LEU A 392 -12.05 -11.37 18.21
CA LEU A 392 -11.47 -10.74 17.03
C LEU A 392 -12.39 -10.90 15.80
N LYS A 393 -12.46 -9.86 14.97
CA LYS A 393 -13.29 -9.84 13.76
C LYS A 393 -12.43 -9.57 12.52
N PRO A 394 -11.71 -10.58 12.00
CA PRO A 394 -10.91 -10.42 10.80
C PRO A 394 -11.79 -10.25 9.57
N SER A 395 -11.34 -9.40 8.65
CA SER A 395 -11.82 -9.36 7.27
C SER A 395 -11.30 -10.60 6.53
N ARG A 396 -12.19 -11.29 5.82
CA ARG A 396 -11.84 -12.49 5.03
C ARG A 396 -11.89 -12.18 3.55
N THR A 397 -10.82 -12.54 2.85
CA THR A 397 -10.72 -12.39 1.39
C THR A 397 -10.03 -13.61 0.79
N THR A 398 -10.09 -13.75 -0.53
CA THR A 398 -9.41 -14.82 -1.28
C THR A 398 -8.19 -14.27 -2.00
N ILE A 399 -7.36 -15.12 -2.61
CA ILE A 399 -6.18 -14.66 -3.36
C ILE A 399 -6.50 -14.68 -4.85
N MET A 400 -6.16 -13.60 -5.56
CA MET A 400 -6.40 -13.49 -7.00
C MET A 400 -5.75 -14.66 -7.76
N GLY A 401 -6.52 -15.35 -8.60
CA GLY A 401 -6.02 -16.45 -9.43
C GLY A 401 -5.78 -17.78 -8.71
N THR A 402 -6.22 -17.92 -7.45
CA THR A 402 -6.19 -19.21 -6.73
C THR A 402 -7.54 -19.93 -6.76
N PRO A 403 -7.56 -21.28 -6.82
CA PRO A 403 -8.73 -22.03 -6.37
C PRO A 403 -8.96 -21.76 -4.87
N ALA A 404 -10.17 -22.01 -4.36
CA ALA A 404 -10.62 -21.68 -2.99
C ALA A 404 -9.89 -22.43 -1.84
N THR A 405 -8.65 -22.87 -2.05
CA THR A 405 -7.81 -23.61 -1.10
C THR A 405 -6.98 -22.70 -0.18
N TRP A 406 -6.89 -21.41 -0.48
CA TRP A 406 -6.20 -20.43 0.37
C TRP A 406 -7.10 -19.24 0.67
N GLU A 407 -7.12 -18.85 1.94
CA GLU A 407 -7.89 -17.72 2.45
C GLU A 407 -6.96 -16.73 3.14
N VAL A 408 -7.39 -15.47 3.18
CA VAL A 408 -6.68 -14.39 3.85
C VAL A 408 -7.51 -13.90 5.02
N PHE A 409 -6.88 -13.81 6.19
CA PHE A 409 -7.43 -13.19 7.39
C PHE A 409 -6.67 -11.90 7.65
N LEU A 410 -7.35 -10.76 7.47
CA LEU A 410 -6.81 -9.43 7.74
C LEU A 410 -7.42 -8.87 9.02
N PHE A 411 -6.57 -8.59 10.00
CA PHE A 411 -6.90 -7.86 11.22
C PHE A 411 -6.45 -6.41 11.04
N GLU A 412 -7.38 -5.45 11.04
CA GLU A 412 -7.05 -4.02 10.91
C GLU A 412 -6.17 -3.52 12.07
N SER A 413 -6.41 -4.09 13.26
CA SER A 413 -5.58 -3.95 14.45
C SER A 413 -5.80 -5.18 15.32
N ILE A 414 -4.72 -5.69 15.89
CA ILE A 414 -4.75 -6.75 16.90
C ILE A 414 -3.73 -6.37 17.97
N SER A 415 -4.04 -6.57 19.25
CA SER A 415 -3.06 -6.37 20.33
C SER A 415 -2.14 -7.58 20.43
N ARG A 416 -0.92 -7.37 20.96
CA ARG A 416 0.07 -8.44 21.14
C ARG A 416 -0.48 -9.58 22.00
N GLY A 417 -1.24 -9.26 23.05
CA GLY A 417 -1.86 -10.27 23.90
C GLY A 417 -2.87 -11.15 23.15
N SER A 418 -3.76 -10.55 22.38
CA SER A 418 -4.74 -11.27 21.56
C SER A 418 -4.08 -12.07 20.44
N LEU A 419 -3.03 -11.52 19.82
CA LEU A 419 -2.26 -12.21 18.79
C LEU A 419 -1.54 -13.44 19.38
N LEU A 420 -0.86 -13.30 20.53
CA LEU A 420 -0.23 -14.42 21.22
C LEU A 420 -1.23 -15.50 21.63
N GLY A 421 -2.42 -15.11 22.11
CA GLY A 421 -3.51 -16.02 22.40
C GLY A 421 -3.94 -16.81 21.15
N LEU A 422 -4.17 -16.10 20.04
CA LEU A 422 -4.52 -16.71 18.75
C LEU A 422 -3.45 -17.69 18.28
N VAL A 423 -2.17 -17.35 18.39
CA VAL A 423 -1.06 -18.22 17.96
C VAL A 423 -0.93 -19.46 18.83
N ARG A 424 -1.12 -19.34 20.15
CA ARG A 424 -1.05 -20.47 21.08
C ARG A 424 -2.01 -21.61 20.73
N ASP A 425 -3.17 -21.26 20.15
CA ASP A 425 -4.22 -22.22 19.81
C ASP A 425 -4.07 -22.80 18.38
N LEU A 426 -3.06 -22.36 17.62
CA LEU A 426 -2.71 -22.90 16.31
C LEU A 426 -1.69 -24.06 16.42
N PRO A 427 -1.56 -24.93 15.40
CA PRO A 427 -0.61 -26.05 15.45
C PRO A 427 0.85 -25.61 15.59
N GLU A 428 1.68 -26.37 16.30
CA GLU A 428 3.10 -26.04 16.57
C GLU A 428 3.89 -25.69 15.31
N ARG A 429 3.64 -26.40 14.19
CA ARG A 429 4.27 -26.13 12.88
C ARG A 429 4.04 -24.71 12.35
N VAL A 430 2.95 -24.06 12.77
CA VAL A 430 2.59 -22.69 12.40
C VAL A 430 3.14 -21.67 13.40
N GLN A 431 3.16 -22.03 14.69
CA GLN A 431 3.62 -21.15 15.77
C GLN A 431 5.05 -20.66 15.53
N ALA A 432 5.94 -21.55 15.06
CA ALA A 432 7.34 -21.24 14.80
C ALA A 432 7.57 -20.16 13.71
N GLY A 433 6.64 -19.99 12.77
CA GLY A 433 6.77 -19.08 11.63
C GLY A 433 6.27 -17.64 11.88
N MET A 434 5.54 -17.41 12.99
CA MET A 434 4.74 -16.21 13.21
C MET A 434 5.52 -14.95 13.59
N GLY A 435 6.81 -15.05 13.93
CA GLY A 435 7.69 -13.88 14.10
C GLY A 435 7.21 -12.82 15.10
N LEU A 436 6.71 -13.24 16.28
CA LEU A 436 6.06 -12.36 17.28
C LEU A 436 7.03 -11.73 18.30
N ALA A 437 8.32 -11.61 17.97
CA ALA A 437 9.28 -10.98 18.87
C ALA A 437 8.85 -9.59 19.31
N TRP A 438 9.29 -9.20 20.51
CA TRP A 438 9.15 -7.83 20.95
C TRP A 438 10.21 -6.97 20.28
N GLN A 439 9.78 -5.83 19.74
CA GLN A 439 10.65 -4.81 19.17
C GLN A 439 10.25 -3.45 19.75
N PRO A 440 11.20 -2.51 19.87
CA PRO A 440 10.87 -1.16 20.29
C PRO A 440 9.88 -0.52 19.29
N PRO A 441 8.97 0.35 19.75
CA PRO A 441 8.08 1.11 18.88
C PRO A 441 8.88 1.84 17.79
N ARG A 442 8.34 1.81 16.56
CA ARG A 442 8.91 2.53 15.42
C ARG A 442 7.80 3.32 14.72
N PRO A 443 8.14 4.46 14.08
CA PRO A 443 7.22 5.11 13.17
C PRO A 443 6.87 4.14 12.03
N ALA A 444 5.58 4.08 11.70
CA ALA A 444 5.05 3.33 10.58
C ALA A 444 4.07 4.20 9.82
N LEU A 445 4.14 4.16 8.49
CA LEU A 445 3.20 4.86 7.62
C LEU A 445 2.00 3.97 7.31
N SER A 446 0.87 4.61 7.01
CA SER A 446 -0.33 3.96 6.49
C SER A 446 -1.08 4.92 5.57
N GLY A 447 -1.83 4.38 4.61
CA GLY A 447 -2.50 5.19 3.59
C GLY A 447 -1.51 5.72 2.54
N GLY A 448 -1.88 6.81 1.84
CA GLY A 448 -1.09 7.33 0.70
C GLY A 448 -1.18 6.48 -0.57
N ALA A 449 -0.72 7.03 -1.68
CA ALA A 449 -0.54 6.36 -2.96
C ALA A 449 0.95 6.08 -3.18
N TRP A 450 1.27 4.81 -3.37
CA TRP A 450 2.64 4.32 -3.42
C TRP A 450 2.95 3.69 -4.77
N TYR A 451 4.16 3.93 -5.26
CA TYR A 451 4.76 3.20 -6.35
C TYR A 451 5.91 2.35 -5.79
N GLY A 452 5.55 1.16 -5.32
CA GLY A 452 6.41 0.33 -4.48
C GLY A 452 6.74 0.99 -3.14
N GLN A 453 8.02 1.29 -2.91
CA GLN A 453 8.49 1.95 -1.68
C GLN A 453 8.49 3.49 -1.77
N ALA A 454 8.20 4.06 -2.94
CA ALA A 454 8.16 5.52 -3.10
C ALA A 454 6.73 6.04 -2.97
N LEU A 455 6.57 7.08 -2.16
CA LEU A 455 5.31 7.77 -1.90
C LEU A 455 5.07 8.87 -2.93
N LEU A 456 3.87 8.94 -3.50
CA LEU A 456 3.41 10.16 -4.15
C LEU A 456 2.93 11.11 -3.04
N LEU A 457 3.64 12.20 -2.77
CA LEU A 457 3.24 13.14 -1.72
C LEU A 457 2.52 14.35 -2.33
N ASN A 458 1.21 14.45 -2.07
CA ASN A 458 0.37 15.60 -2.41
C ASN A 458 -0.86 15.60 -1.48
N PRO A 459 -1.73 16.63 -1.50
CA PRO A 459 -2.93 16.66 -0.66
C PRO A 459 -3.87 15.45 -0.79
N ALA A 460 -3.97 14.84 -1.98
CA ALA A 460 -4.76 13.62 -2.19
C ALA A 460 -4.06 12.34 -1.70
N SER A 461 -2.79 12.41 -1.31
CA SER A 461 -1.91 11.28 -1.02
C SER A 461 -1.05 11.51 0.23
N ASN A 462 -1.62 12.18 1.24
CA ASN A 462 -0.97 12.43 2.52
C ASN A 462 -1.02 11.17 3.40
N PRO A 463 0.11 10.51 3.72
CA PRO A 463 0.12 9.32 4.56
C PRO A 463 -0.14 9.68 6.02
N ILE A 464 -0.59 8.70 6.82
CA ILE A 464 -0.69 8.81 8.28
C ILE A 464 0.53 8.11 8.87
N VAL A 465 1.32 8.82 9.68
CA VAL A 465 2.43 8.23 10.44
C VAL A 465 1.97 7.93 11.87
N ARG A 466 2.33 6.75 12.39
CA ARG A 466 1.98 6.29 13.75
C ARG A 466 3.18 5.70 14.45
N MET A 467 3.25 5.87 15.76
CA MET A 467 4.16 5.13 16.63
C MET A 467 3.50 4.98 18.00
N GLN A 468 3.57 3.80 18.59
CA GLN A 468 3.04 3.55 19.93
C GLN A 468 3.71 4.48 20.94
N GLY A 469 2.91 5.19 21.73
CA GLY A 469 3.39 6.13 22.76
C GLY A 469 3.96 7.45 22.20
N ALA A 470 3.75 7.77 20.93
CA ALA A 470 4.12 9.08 20.38
C ALA A 470 3.19 10.18 20.90
N GLU A 471 3.78 11.26 21.41
CA GLU A 471 3.06 12.43 21.94
C GLU A 471 3.09 13.60 20.95
N SER A 472 4.11 13.65 20.08
CA SER A 472 4.22 14.70 19.07
C SER A 472 5.08 14.25 17.88
N GLY A 473 5.08 15.05 16.82
CA GLY A 473 5.94 14.77 15.69
C GLY A 473 6.21 15.96 14.77
N LYS A 474 7.24 15.80 13.93
CA LYS A 474 7.72 16.78 12.94
C LYS A 474 7.92 16.10 11.60
N PHE A 475 7.95 16.92 10.54
CA PHE A 475 8.34 16.48 9.21
C PHE A 475 9.42 17.40 8.61
N GLU A 476 10.25 16.82 7.75
CA GLU A 476 11.21 17.52 6.89
C GLU A 476 11.04 17.03 5.45
N LEU A 477 10.99 17.95 4.49
CA LEU A 477 10.99 17.69 3.06
C LEU A 477 12.40 17.96 2.55
N LEU A 478 13.01 16.94 1.97
CA LEU A 478 14.43 16.91 1.62
C LEU A 478 14.60 16.77 0.10
N ASP A 479 15.59 17.47 -0.46
CA ASP A 479 15.99 17.31 -1.85
C ASP A 479 16.88 16.06 -2.06
N SER A 480 17.41 15.88 -3.28
CA SER A 480 18.30 14.75 -3.59
C SER A 480 19.69 14.84 -2.96
N GLN A 481 20.08 16.01 -2.43
CA GLN A 481 21.31 16.26 -1.68
C GLN A 481 21.08 16.16 -0.16
N GLU A 482 19.87 15.83 0.27
CA GLU A 482 19.40 15.83 1.66
C GLU A 482 19.31 17.22 2.33
N ASP A 483 19.29 18.29 1.53
CA ASP A 483 19.05 19.63 2.05
C ASP A 483 17.56 19.83 2.36
N THR A 484 17.28 20.50 3.48
CA THR A 484 15.90 20.74 3.94
C THR A 484 15.25 21.86 3.13
N ILE A 485 14.25 21.49 2.33
CA ILE A 485 13.42 22.42 1.54
C ILE A 485 12.34 23.05 2.43
N ALA A 486 11.68 22.23 3.25
CA ALA A 486 10.61 22.67 4.15
C ALA A 486 10.54 21.75 5.37
N GLN A 487 10.07 22.29 6.49
CA GLN A 487 9.88 21.53 7.73
C GLN A 487 8.73 22.10 8.54
N GLY A 488 8.15 21.28 9.41
CA GLY A 488 7.04 21.71 10.25
C GLY A 488 6.65 20.68 11.30
N ARG A 489 5.59 20.98 12.04
CA ARG A 489 4.97 20.05 13.00
C ARG A 489 3.91 19.21 12.29
N LEU A 490 3.81 17.95 12.68
CA LEU A 490 2.69 17.11 12.27
C LEU A 490 1.44 17.48 13.05
N VAL A 491 0.28 17.25 12.44
CA VAL A 491 -1.04 17.41 13.05
C VAL A 491 -1.51 16.05 13.54
N GLU A 492 -1.94 15.98 14.80
CA GLU A 492 -2.56 14.78 15.37
C GLU A 492 -3.99 14.62 14.85
N LEU A 493 -4.37 13.39 14.55
CA LEU A 493 -5.71 12.98 14.14
C LEU A 493 -6.44 12.30 15.30
N ASP A 494 -7.77 12.29 15.26
CA ASP A 494 -8.64 11.62 16.24
C ASP A 494 -8.34 10.12 16.45
N ASN A 495 -7.63 9.49 15.53
CA ASN A 495 -7.25 8.08 15.58
C ASN A 495 -5.84 7.83 16.13
N GLY A 496 -5.23 8.83 16.80
CA GLY A 496 -3.89 8.75 17.38
C GLY A 496 -2.75 8.70 16.35
N GLY A 497 -3.04 8.97 15.08
CA GLY A 497 -2.04 9.12 14.03
C GLY A 497 -1.70 10.57 13.73
N PHE A 498 -0.59 10.79 13.05
CA PHE A 498 -0.09 12.11 12.70
C PHE A 498 -0.02 12.29 11.17
N GLN A 499 -0.26 13.50 10.69
CA GLN A 499 -0.16 13.84 9.26
C GLN A 499 0.53 15.18 9.03
N ILE A 500 1.08 15.37 7.83
CA ILE A 500 1.57 16.68 7.40
C ILE A 500 0.36 17.61 7.28
N PRO A 501 0.42 18.86 7.79
CA PRO A 501 -0.63 19.84 7.57
C PRO A 501 -0.95 19.95 6.07
N VAL A 502 -2.23 19.78 5.72
CA VAL A 502 -2.67 19.76 4.31
C VAL A 502 -2.32 21.07 3.59
N SER A 503 -2.27 22.19 4.31
CA SER A 503 -1.84 23.51 3.79
C SER A 503 -0.38 23.58 3.36
N THR A 504 0.49 22.67 3.80
CA THR A 504 1.92 22.67 3.46
C THR A 504 2.24 21.89 2.17
N LEU A 505 1.35 20.98 1.77
CA LEU A 505 1.58 20.08 0.63
C LEU A 505 1.48 20.73 -0.77
N PRO A 506 0.62 21.74 -1.04
CA PRO A 506 0.49 22.36 -2.36
C PRO A 506 1.74 23.05 -2.90
N THR A 507 2.67 23.45 -2.02
CA THR A 507 3.75 24.41 -2.33
C THR A 507 5.13 23.77 -2.54
N CYS A 508 5.22 22.44 -2.60
CA CYS A 508 6.53 21.78 -2.55
C CYS A 508 7.12 21.56 -3.97
N PRO A 509 8.35 22.06 -4.26
CA PRO A 509 9.06 21.78 -5.52
C PRO A 509 9.49 20.29 -5.58
N THR A 510 10.39 19.91 -6.49
CA THR A 510 10.94 18.55 -6.60
C THR A 510 11.61 18.09 -5.28
N VAL A 511 10.83 17.48 -4.39
CA VAL A 511 11.27 16.90 -3.11
C VAL A 511 11.62 15.44 -3.36
N ALA A 512 12.82 15.00 -3.01
CA ALA A 512 13.24 13.61 -3.22
C ALA A 512 12.77 12.67 -2.10
N LYS A 513 12.63 13.18 -0.88
CA LYS A 513 12.34 12.38 0.32
C LYS A 513 11.59 13.19 1.36
N VAL A 514 10.71 12.55 2.11
CA VAL A 514 10.13 13.10 3.35
C VAL A 514 10.65 12.34 4.55
N ARG A 515 10.98 13.07 5.62
CA ARG A 515 11.33 12.51 6.92
C ARG A 515 10.24 12.83 7.92
N PHE A 516 9.86 11.83 8.69
CA PHE A 516 8.99 11.95 9.86
C PHE A 516 9.82 11.71 11.11
N SER A 517 9.70 12.58 12.11
CA SER A 517 10.33 12.40 13.42
C SER A 517 9.24 12.41 14.47
N LEU A 518 9.06 11.30 15.19
CA LEU A 518 8.07 11.17 16.27
C LEU A 518 8.78 11.12 17.62
N THR A 519 8.27 11.88 18.57
CA THR A 519 8.78 11.93 19.94
C THR A 519 7.83 11.15 20.85
N ALA A 520 8.33 10.09 21.48
CA ALA A 520 7.66 9.41 22.58
C ALA A 520 8.14 9.96 23.93
N SER A 521 7.46 9.58 25.03
CA SER A 521 7.84 9.89 26.41
C SER A 521 9.37 9.83 26.64
N GLU A 522 9.89 10.65 27.57
CA GLU A 522 11.33 10.94 27.79
C GLU A 522 12.31 9.75 27.74
N SER A 523 11.86 8.52 28.01
CA SER A 523 12.68 7.29 28.00
C SER A 523 12.95 6.66 26.62
N LEU A 524 12.16 6.95 25.59
CA LEU A 524 12.25 6.28 24.26
C LEU A 524 13.05 7.08 23.22
N GLY A 525 13.16 8.40 23.39
CA GLY A 525 13.83 9.30 22.44
C GLY A 525 13.03 9.55 21.16
N ASP A 526 13.59 10.38 20.28
CA ASP A 526 13.02 10.66 18.95
C ASP A 526 13.29 9.48 18.01
N ALA A 527 12.25 9.01 17.33
CA ALA A 527 12.36 7.99 16.29
C ALA A 527 12.03 8.61 14.93
N GLU A 528 12.83 8.27 13.92
CA GLU A 528 12.73 8.84 12.59
C GLU A 528 12.38 7.79 11.55
N LEU A 529 11.67 8.22 10.51
CA LEU A 529 11.33 7.41 9.36
C LEU A 529 11.42 8.25 8.09
N ASP A 530 12.20 7.75 7.14
CA ASP A 530 12.39 8.34 5.83
C ASP A 530 11.52 7.61 4.79
N ALA A 531 10.81 8.36 3.94
CA ALA A 531 10.07 7.83 2.81
C ALA A 531 10.50 8.52 1.50
N PRO A 532 11.03 7.78 0.51
CA PRO A 532 11.38 8.36 -0.79
C PRO A 532 10.12 8.79 -1.54
N LEU A 533 10.23 9.82 -2.37
CA LEU A 533 9.10 10.39 -3.10
C LEU A 533 9.17 10.10 -4.60
N VAL A 534 8.00 9.84 -5.20
CA VAL A 534 7.83 9.70 -6.65
C VAL A 534 7.74 11.08 -7.29
N GLN A 535 8.67 11.41 -8.19
CA GLN A 535 8.60 12.65 -8.97
C GLN A 535 7.58 12.58 -10.10
N THR A 536 7.51 11.43 -10.79
CA THR A 536 6.64 11.23 -11.95
C THR A 536 6.01 9.85 -11.89
N VAL A 537 4.68 9.79 -11.91
CA VAL A 537 3.95 8.51 -12.00
C VAL A 537 4.25 7.87 -13.36
N PRO A 538 4.72 6.60 -13.42
CA PRO A 538 5.05 5.97 -14.69
C PRO A 538 3.79 5.76 -15.55
N PHE A 539 3.99 5.73 -16.87
CA PHE A 539 2.93 5.41 -17.80
C PHE A 539 2.61 3.91 -17.74
N VAL A 540 1.60 3.55 -16.96
CA VAL A 540 1.05 2.19 -16.87
C VAL A 540 -0.46 2.29 -16.98
N LEU A 541 -1.05 1.47 -17.86
CA LEU A 541 -2.50 1.41 -18.03
C LEU A 541 -3.18 0.93 -16.74
N PRO A 542 -4.39 1.42 -16.39
CA PRO A 542 -5.14 0.91 -15.26
C PRO A 542 -5.38 -0.60 -15.33
N THR A 543 -5.45 -1.25 -14.17
CA THR A 543 -5.76 -2.68 -14.08
C THR A 543 -7.21 -2.92 -14.51
N ASN A 544 -7.44 -3.85 -15.43
CA ASN A 544 -8.79 -4.22 -15.88
C ASN A 544 -9.58 -4.94 -14.79
N LEU A 545 -10.90 -4.78 -14.79
CA LEU A 545 -11.77 -5.55 -13.91
C LEU A 545 -11.72 -7.05 -14.25
N PRO A 546 -11.59 -7.93 -13.25
CA PRO A 546 -11.72 -9.36 -13.45
C PRO A 546 -13.18 -9.70 -13.80
N GLU A 547 -13.37 -10.56 -14.80
CA GLU A 547 -14.69 -10.94 -15.33
C GLU A 547 -15.63 -9.72 -15.54
N PRO A 548 -15.36 -8.81 -16.49
CA PRO A 548 -16.08 -7.54 -16.64
C PRO A 548 -17.62 -7.70 -16.75
N THR A 549 -18.08 -8.84 -17.28
CA THR A 549 -19.52 -9.17 -17.38
C THR A 549 -20.21 -9.41 -16.02
N ALA A 550 -19.45 -9.76 -14.98
CA ALA A 550 -19.91 -9.91 -13.61
C ALA A 550 -20.03 -8.57 -12.87
N TRP A 551 -19.53 -7.48 -13.45
CA TRP A 551 -19.67 -6.13 -12.92
C TRP A 551 -20.75 -5.38 -13.68
N LEU A 552 -21.50 -4.56 -12.96
CA LEU A 552 -22.65 -3.84 -13.48
C LEU A 552 -22.52 -2.34 -13.23
N VAL A 553 -22.97 -1.55 -14.19
CA VAL A 553 -23.00 -0.08 -14.15
C VAL A 553 -24.38 0.41 -14.58
N ASP A 554 -24.75 1.64 -14.22
CA ASP A 554 -25.97 2.29 -14.70
C ASP A 554 -26.00 2.35 -16.23
N GLY A 555 -27.01 1.70 -16.81
CA GLY A 555 -27.21 1.64 -18.26
C GLY A 555 -28.16 2.71 -18.80
N PRO A 556 -28.27 2.82 -20.13
CA PRO A 556 -29.12 3.81 -20.80
C PRO A 556 -30.62 3.53 -20.70
N SER A 557 -31.04 2.38 -20.17
CA SER A 557 -32.44 1.89 -20.21
C SER A 557 -33.11 1.77 -18.84
N GLY A 558 -32.64 2.52 -17.84
CA GLY A 558 -33.17 2.39 -16.48
C GLY A 558 -32.81 1.09 -15.80
N ARG A 559 -31.81 0.36 -16.33
CA ARG A 559 -31.33 -0.91 -15.80
C ARG A 559 -29.82 -0.97 -15.71
N LEU A 560 -29.33 -1.74 -14.76
CA LEU A 560 -27.92 -2.08 -14.65
C LEU A 560 -27.45 -2.93 -15.84
N SER A 561 -26.33 -2.54 -16.45
CA SER A 561 -25.73 -3.16 -17.64
C SER A 561 -24.34 -3.74 -17.31
N PRO A 562 -23.89 -4.81 -17.99
CA PRO A 562 -22.51 -5.30 -17.84
C PRO A 562 -21.48 -4.20 -18.11
N PHE A 563 -20.45 -4.12 -17.27
CA PHE A 563 -19.31 -3.24 -17.48
C PHE A 563 -18.35 -3.88 -18.49
N THR A 564 -18.70 -3.86 -19.78
CA THR A 564 -17.86 -4.43 -20.84
C THR A 564 -17.16 -3.32 -21.62
N PRO A 565 -15.81 -3.31 -21.74
CA PRO A 565 -15.13 -2.50 -22.74
C PRO A 565 -15.54 -3.00 -24.15
N VAL A 566 -15.79 -2.11 -25.11
CA VAL A 566 -16.31 -2.47 -26.45
C VAL A 566 -15.25 -3.16 -27.33
N THR A 567 -14.06 -3.46 -26.78
CA THR A 567 -12.95 -4.10 -27.49
C THR A 567 -13.16 -5.61 -27.67
N GLY A 568 -13.98 -5.97 -28.66
CA GLY A 568 -14.06 -7.34 -29.17
C GLY A 568 -15.35 -7.62 -29.93
N ASN A 569 -15.29 -7.62 -31.27
CA ASN A 569 -16.34 -8.04 -32.20
C ASN A 569 -17.75 -7.50 -31.90
N LEU A 570 -18.08 -6.37 -32.53
CA LEU A 570 -19.45 -5.89 -32.78
C LEU A 570 -20.21 -6.88 -33.71
N GLN A 571 -20.49 -8.08 -33.22
CA GLN A 571 -21.41 -9.02 -33.89
C GLN A 571 -22.44 -9.66 -32.94
N SER A 572 -22.46 -9.38 -31.64
CA SER A 572 -23.37 -10.11 -30.74
C SER A 572 -24.35 -9.31 -29.87
N LEU A 573 -24.41 -7.98 -29.99
CA LEU A 573 -25.53 -7.21 -29.45
C LEU A 573 -26.39 -6.69 -30.60
N SER A 574 -27.08 -7.63 -31.26
CA SER A 574 -28.27 -7.28 -32.02
C SER A 574 -29.20 -6.47 -31.12
N PRO A 575 -29.78 -5.36 -31.59
CA PRO A 575 -30.75 -4.61 -30.81
C PRO A 575 -31.88 -5.57 -30.43
N THR A 576 -32.01 -5.85 -29.13
CA THR A 576 -33.16 -6.60 -28.63
C THR A 576 -34.36 -5.68 -28.80
N THR A 577 -35.19 -5.99 -29.79
CA THR A 577 -36.39 -5.23 -30.12
C THR A 577 -37.28 -5.16 -28.89
N PRO A 578 -37.73 -3.97 -28.46
CA PRO A 578 -38.62 -3.83 -27.32
C PRO A 578 -39.98 -4.48 -27.63
N ARG A 579 -40.48 -5.24 -26.67
CA ARG A 579 -41.82 -5.82 -26.70
C ARG A 579 -42.83 -4.68 -26.56
N LYS A 580 -43.85 -4.64 -27.42
CA LYS A 580 -44.97 -3.68 -27.34
C LYS A 580 -45.79 -3.92 -26.06
N GLU A 581 -45.39 -3.29 -24.96
CA GLU A 581 -46.30 -2.87 -23.90
C GLU A 581 -46.31 -1.34 -23.92
N LYS A 582 -47.49 -0.71 -23.90
CA LYS A 582 -47.61 0.75 -23.89
C LYS A 582 -46.90 1.29 -22.63
N PRO A 583 -45.77 1.98 -22.75
CA PRO A 583 -45.09 2.53 -21.58
C PRO A 583 -45.91 3.69 -21.01
N GLY A 584 -45.95 3.80 -19.68
CA GLY A 584 -46.29 5.07 -19.04
C GLY A 584 -45.26 6.11 -19.49
N ARG A 585 -45.72 7.25 -20.02
CA ARG A 585 -44.83 8.29 -20.57
C ARG A 585 -43.90 8.82 -19.46
N PHE A 586 -42.64 8.42 -19.49
CA PHE A 586 -41.57 9.12 -18.78
C PHE A 586 -41.11 10.25 -19.69
N HIS A 587 -41.38 11.49 -19.30
CA HIS A 587 -40.83 12.66 -19.98
C HIS A 587 -40.08 13.49 -18.96
N PRO A 588 -38.74 13.48 -18.95
CA PRO A 588 -37.98 14.37 -18.08
C PRO A 588 -38.36 15.82 -18.44
N ARG A 589 -38.75 16.61 -17.44
CA ARG A 589 -39.18 17.99 -17.64
C ARG A 589 -37.97 18.90 -17.51
N PHE A 590 -37.55 19.49 -18.62
CA PHE A 590 -36.54 20.55 -18.64
C PHE A 590 -37.21 21.90 -18.78
N VAL A 591 -36.71 22.91 -18.09
CA VAL A 591 -37.18 24.29 -18.22
C VAL A 591 -36.25 25.02 -19.18
N THR A 592 -36.81 25.60 -20.24
CA THR A 592 -36.03 26.44 -21.17
C THR A 592 -35.92 27.85 -20.60
N ILE A 593 -34.69 28.37 -20.51
CA ILE A 593 -34.41 29.73 -20.04
C ILE A 593 -34.16 30.65 -21.25
N LYS A 594 -34.55 31.93 -21.13
CA LYS A 594 -34.42 32.93 -22.20
C LYS A 594 -32.95 33.38 -22.38
N GLU A 595 -32.65 33.91 -23.58
CA GLU A 595 -31.35 34.10 -24.24
C GLU A 595 -30.23 34.89 -23.51
N GLN A 596 -30.39 35.31 -22.26
CA GLN A 596 -29.37 36.09 -21.53
C GLN A 596 -28.65 35.33 -20.40
N ASP A 597 -29.14 34.14 -20.01
CA ASP A 597 -28.51 33.32 -18.96
C ASP A 597 -27.56 32.28 -19.57
N THR A 598 -26.45 32.72 -20.16
CA THR A 598 -25.32 31.82 -20.42
C THR A 598 -24.59 31.57 -19.11
N TRP A 599 -24.49 30.31 -18.67
CA TRP A 599 -23.83 29.95 -17.40
C TRP A 599 -22.29 30.09 -17.40
N GLY A 600 -21.72 30.82 -18.36
CA GLY A 600 -20.29 31.17 -18.43
C GLY A 600 -19.73 31.24 -19.86
N GLU A 601 -18.58 31.91 -20.04
CA GLU A 601 -17.78 31.88 -21.28
C GLU A 601 -16.88 30.63 -21.32
N TYR A 602 -17.07 29.76 -22.30
CA TYR A 602 -16.28 28.53 -22.43
C TYR A 602 -15.04 28.75 -23.30
N GLY A 603 -13.92 28.16 -22.89
CA GLY A 603 -12.63 28.36 -23.54
C GLY A 603 -11.83 27.09 -23.74
N THR A 604 -10.60 27.29 -24.18
CA THR A 604 -9.59 26.24 -24.28
C THR A 604 -8.34 26.68 -23.55
N SER A 605 -7.77 25.80 -22.76
CA SER A 605 -6.50 25.99 -22.05
C SER A 605 -5.46 24.97 -22.48
N GLY A 606 -4.23 25.12 -21.98
CA GLY A 606 -3.17 24.13 -22.14
C GLY A 606 -3.60 22.78 -21.57
N ILE A 607 -3.06 21.69 -22.13
CA ILE A 607 -3.44 20.32 -21.69
C ILE A 607 -3.21 20.06 -20.19
N ASP A 608 -2.24 20.77 -19.61
CA ASP A 608 -1.84 20.68 -18.20
C ASP A 608 -2.55 21.69 -17.28
N ASP A 609 -3.33 22.62 -17.84
CA ASP A 609 -4.09 23.61 -17.10
C ASP A 609 -5.34 22.94 -16.50
N ILE A 610 -5.11 22.13 -15.47
CA ILE A 610 -6.10 21.40 -14.69
C ILE A 610 -6.15 22.05 -13.30
N PRO A 611 -7.34 22.26 -12.70
CA PRO A 611 -7.42 22.76 -11.33
C PRO A 611 -6.57 21.92 -10.36
N PRO A 612 -5.80 22.53 -9.43
CA PRO A 612 -4.82 21.81 -8.61
C PRO A 612 -5.38 20.57 -7.89
N PHE A 613 -6.58 20.67 -7.32
CA PHE A 613 -7.22 19.54 -6.63
C PHE A 613 -7.52 18.35 -7.54
N LEU A 614 -7.92 18.61 -8.79
CA LEU A 614 -8.13 17.58 -9.81
C LEU A 614 -6.81 16.99 -10.29
N HIS A 615 -5.76 17.81 -10.39
CA HIS A 615 -4.43 17.33 -10.72
C HIS A 615 -3.92 16.35 -9.65
N TRP A 616 -3.97 16.71 -8.36
CA TRP A 616 -3.58 15.81 -7.25
C TRP A 616 -4.38 14.50 -7.25
N LEU A 617 -5.70 14.58 -7.48
CA LEU A 617 -6.57 13.41 -7.57
C LEU A 617 -6.26 12.57 -8.81
N CYS A 618 -5.96 13.19 -9.96
CA CYS A 618 -5.60 12.50 -11.19
C CYS A 618 -4.35 11.65 -10.99
N GLU A 619 -3.26 12.21 -10.48
CA GLU A 619 -2.00 11.48 -10.26
C GLU A 619 -2.20 10.36 -9.22
N THR A 620 -2.85 10.68 -8.10
CA THR A 620 -3.10 9.72 -7.01
C THR A 620 -3.97 8.56 -7.45
N LEU A 621 -5.14 8.84 -8.05
CA LEU A 621 -6.07 7.78 -8.47
C LEU A 621 -5.51 6.97 -9.63
N SER A 622 -4.78 7.60 -10.57
CA SER A 622 -4.09 6.88 -11.64
C SER A 622 -3.14 5.85 -11.05
N LEU A 623 -2.29 6.25 -10.10
CA LEU A 623 -1.37 5.34 -9.42
C LEU A 623 -2.12 4.24 -8.65
N ARG A 624 -3.20 4.59 -7.94
CA ARG A 624 -4.01 3.60 -7.21
C ARG A 624 -4.64 2.56 -8.14
N PHE A 625 -5.10 2.96 -9.33
CA PHE A 625 -5.69 2.04 -10.31
C PHE A 625 -4.68 1.30 -11.19
N GLN A 626 -3.39 1.67 -11.15
CA GLN A 626 -2.34 0.81 -11.69
C GLN A 626 -2.17 -0.47 -10.87
N SER A 627 -2.40 -0.41 -9.54
CA SER A 627 -2.27 -1.58 -8.66
C SER A 627 -3.56 -2.42 -8.57
N ARG A 628 -4.73 -1.78 -8.69
CA ARG A 628 -6.05 -2.41 -8.47
C ARG A 628 -7.07 -2.01 -9.53
N ALA A 629 -8.13 -2.82 -9.70
CA ALA A 629 -9.22 -2.49 -10.62
C ALA A 629 -10.37 -1.69 -9.98
N THR A 630 -10.57 -1.79 -8.65
CA THR A 630 -11.65 -1.08 -7.93
C THR A 630 -11.18 -0.43 -6.63
N LEU A 631 -11.86 0.64 -6.21
CA LEU A 631 -11.70 1.31 -4.92
C LEU A 631 -13.03 1.34 -4.15
N PRO A 632 -13.05 0.98 -2.86
CA PRO A 632 -14.18 1.29 -1.98
C PRO A 632 -14.39 2.81 -1.84
N PHE A 633 -15.63 3.24 -1.62
CA PHE A 633 -15.94 4.66 -1.38
C PHE A 633 -15.25 5.22 -0.11
N LYS A 634 -15.01 4.39 0.91
CA LYS A 634 -14.26 4.78 2.11
C LYS A 634 -12.84 5.23 1.73
N ASP A 635 -12.16 4.46 0.88
CA ASP A 635 -10.80 4.77 0.42
C ASP A 635 -10.78 5.97 -0.53
N LEU A 636 -11.75 6.07 -1.45
CA LEU A 636 -11.90 7.24 -2.32
C LEU A 636 -12.06 8.52 -1.47
N ARG A 637 -12.87 8.46 -0.41
CA ARG A 637 -13.12 9.60 0.48
C ARG A 637 -11.84 10.09 1.16
N LEU A 638 -10.91 9.19 1.53
CA LEU A 638 -9.62 9.59 2.11
C LEU A 638 -8.84 10.48 1.14
N HIS A 639 -8.72 10.06 -0.13
CA HIS A 639 -8.02 10.83 -1.15
C HIS A 639 -8.73 12.16 -1.48
N VAL A 640 -10.06 12.12 -1.62
CA VAL A 640 -10.85 13.32 -1.92
C VAL A 640 -10.81 14.34 -0.78
N SER A 641 -10.87 13.89 0.48
CA SER A 641 -10.91 14.79 1.64
C SER A 641 -9.67 15.66 1.75
N GLY A 642 -8.48 15.10 1.54
CA GLY A 642 -7.23 15.86 1.58
C GLY A 642 -7.11 16.84 0.42
N ALA A 643 -7.50 16.45 -0.80
CA ALA A 643 -7.52 17.35 -1.96
C ALA A 643 -8.52 18.50 -1.80
N ALA A 644 -9.71 18.19 -1.27
CA ALA A 644 -10.77 19.17 -1.04
C ALA A 644 -10.35 20.18 0.05
N ALA A 645 -9.79 19.70 1.17
CA ALA A 645 -9.31 20.56 2.24
C ALA A 645 -8.19 21.52 1.80
N ALA A 646 -7.24 21.05 0.97
CA ALA A 646 -6.19 21.91 0.42
C ALA A 646 -6.71 22.99 -0.53
N ALA A 647 -7.84 22.75 -1.18
CA ALA A 647 -8.45 23.68 -2.13
C ALA A 647 -9.60 24.50 -1.53
N ASP A 648 -9.85 24.38 -0.22
CA ASP A 648 -10.99 24.98 0.48
C ASP A 648 -12.36 24.64 -0.16
N LEU A 649 -12.50 23.37 -0.56
CA LEU A 649 -13.71 22.85 -1.20
C LEU A 649 -14.44 21.86 -0.29
N PRO A 650 -15.77 21.74 -0.40
CA PRO A 650 -16.50 20.69 0.30
C PRO A 650 -16.18 19.31 -0.29
N HIS A 651 -15.93 18.32 0.57
CA HIS A 651 -15.49 16.97 0.17
C HIS A 651 -16.41 16.23 -0.82
N TRP A 652 -17.71 16.54 -0.86
CA TRP A 652 -18.64 15.91 -1.80
C TRP A 652 -18.45 16.39 -3.24
N LEU A 653 -17.93 17.60 -3.44
CA LEU A 653 -17.82 18.26 -4.75
C LEU A 653 -16.82 17.53 -5.67
N PRO A 654 -15.56 17.26 -5.26
CA PRO A 654 -14.64 16.54 -6.14
C PRO A 654 -15.13 15.14 -6.47
N THR A 655 -15.78 14.44 -5.52
CA THR A 655 -16.35 13.11 -5.77
C THR A 655 -17.40 13.16 -6.88
N ARG A 656 -18.31 14.13 -6.79
CA ARG A 656 -19.37 14.32 -7.78
C ARG A 656 -18.79 14.69 -9.15
N LEU A 657 -17.78 15.56 -9.18
CA LEU A 657 -17.13 16.00 -10.41
C LEU A 657 -16.35 14.86 -11.10
N LEU A 658 -15.67 14.00 -10.35
CA LEU A 658 -14.97 12.82 -10.88
C LEU A 658 -15.93 11.80 -11.54
N LEU A 659 -17.14 11.65 -11.00
CA LEU A 659 -18.18 10.80 -11.57
C LEU A 659 -18.85 11.45 -12.79
N ALA A 660 -19.18 12.74 -12.69
CA ALA A 660 -19.85 13.49 -13.76
C ALA A 660 -18.96 13.65 -15.01
N SER A 661 -17.65 13.82 -14.82
CA SER A 661 -16.66 13.97 -15.91
C SER A 661 -16.25 12.65 -16.57
N CYS A 662 -16.86 11.53 -16.15
CA CYS A 662 -16.48 10.19 -16.60
C CYS A 662 -15.00 9.87 -16.37
N TRP A 663 -14.41 10.32 -15.26
CA TRP A 663 -13.10 9.85 -14.81
C TRP A 663 -13.25 8.56 -14.00
N LEU A 664 -14.29 8.48 -13.18
CA LEU A 664 -14.67 7.29 -12.42
C LEU A 664 -16.04 6.76 -12.84
N SER A 665 -16.29 5.48 -12.57
CA SER A 665 -17.59 4.85 -12.72
C SER A 665 -17.93 4.08 -11.45
N THR A 666 -19.20 4.17 -11.04
CA THR A 666 -19.72 3.34 -9.95
C THR A 666 -20.11 1.99 -10.52
N VAL A 667 -19.60 0.90 -9.93
CA VAL A 667 -19.90 -0.46 -10.34
C VAL A 667 -20.39 -1.30 -9.16
N ALA A 668 -21.27 -2.25 -9.44
CA ALA A 668 -21.75 -3.25 -8.48
C ALA A 668 -21.48 -4.66 -9.02
N ASN A 669 -20.99 -5.56 -8.16
CA ASN A 669 -20.78 -6.95 -8.54
C ASN A 669 -22.12 -7.70 -8.56
N ARG A 670 -22.33 -8.60 -9.52
CA ARG A 670 -23.55 -9.42 -9.58
C ARG A 670 -23.81 -10.23 -8.31
N ALA A 671 -22.76 -10.62 -7.60
CA ALA A 671 -22.80 -11.44 -6.39
C ALA A 671 -22.81 -10.61 -5.08
N SER A 672 -22.68 -9.28 -5.14
CA SER A 672 -22.57 -8.43 -3.95
C SER A 672 -23.34 -7.12 -4.10
N PRO A 673 -24.12 -6.70 -3.09
CA PRO A 673 -24.89 -5.46 -3.17
C PRO A 673 -24.06 -4.19 -2.94
N TYR A 674 -22.77 -4.31 -2.62
CA TYR A 674 -21.90 -3.16 -2.33
C TYR A 674 -21.34 -2.55 -3.61
N SER A 675 -21.60 -1.26 -3.83
CA SER A 675 -21.00 -0.50 -4.92
C SER A 675 -19.59 -0.06 -4.58
N VAL A 676 -18.71 -0.15 -5.57
CA VAL A 676 -17.32 0.34 -5.54
C VAL A 676 -17.10 1.27 -6.75
N VAL A 677 -15.98 1.97 -6.79
CA VAL A 677 -15.60 2.78 -7.96
C VAL A 677 -14.50 2.11 -8.76
N THR A 678 -14.52 2.27 -10.07
CA THR A 678 -13.50 1.83 -11.03
C THR A 678 -13.12 3.02 -11.91
N PRO A 679 -11.92 3.07 -12.51
CA PRO A 679 -11.64 4.02 -13.57
C PRO A 679 -12.67 3.82 -14.68
N ALA A 680 -13.24 4.92 -15.16
CA ALA A 680 -14.10 4.87 -16.32
C ALA A 680 -13.26 4.53 -17.56
N PRO A 681 -13.81 3.77 -18.54
CA PRO A 681 -13.12 3.54 -19.81
C PRO A 681 -12.68 4.85 -20.45
N ARG A 682 -11.38 4.96 -20.73
CA ARG A 682 -10.78 6.11 -21.40
C ARG A 682 -11.07 6.00 -22.88
N THR A 683 -11.68 7.03 -23.44
CA THR A 683 -12.32 6.95 -24.76
C THR A 683 -11.89 8.11 -25.63
N ILE A 684 -11.90 7.90 -26.94
CA ILE A 684 -11.67 8.93 -27.96
C ILE A 684 -12.74 8.84 -29.04
N ALA A 685 -13.31 9.98 -29.42
CA ALA A 685 -14.32 10.06 -30.47
C ALA A 685 -14.10 11.27 -31.38
N ILE A 686 -14.59 11.19 -32.61
CA ILE A 686 -14.66 12.34 -33.51
C ILE A 686 -15.84 13.21 -33.10
N PHE A 687 -15.57 14.47 -32.79
CA PHE A 687 -16.58 15.47 -32.50
C PHE A 687 -17.06 16.16 -33.79
N ARG A 688 -16.12 16.56 -34.65
CA ARG A 688 -16.41 17.23 -35.93
C ARG A 688 -15.49 16.70 -37.03
N GLU A 689 -16.13 16.29 -38.12
CA GLU A 689 -15.46 15.94 -39.37
C GLU A 689 -15.21 17.21 -40.21
N GLY A 690 -14.02 17.34 -40.79
CA GLY A 690 -13.57 18.49 -41.57
C GLY A 690 -12.08 18.80 -41.31
N PRO A 691 -11.41 19.62 -42.12
CA PRO A 691 -10.06 20.09 -41.81
C PRO A 691 -10.10 21.39 -40.95
N PRO A 692 -9.54 21.41 -39.73
CA PRO A 692 -8.90 20.30 -39.02
C PRO A 692 -9.92 19.34 -38.40
N LEU A 693 -9.56 18.04 -38.36
CA LEU A 693 -10.40 17.00 -37.75
C LEU A 693 -10.39 17.22 -36.24
N VAL A 694 -11.56 17.33 -35.62
CA VAL A 694 -11.66 17.55 -34.18
C VAL A 694 -12.10 16.27 -33.49
N ALA A 695 -11.24 15.75 -32.63
CA ALA A 695 -11.50 14.60 -31.78
C ALA A 695 -11.44 14.98 -30.31
N ARG A 696 -12.13 14.26 -29.43
CA ARG A 696 -12.11 14.49 -27.98
C ARG A 696 -11.69 13.24 -27.25
N ILE A 697 -10.80 13.39 -26.26
CA ILE A 697 -10.43 12.35 -25.30
C ILE A 697 -11.18 12.63 -23.99
N VAL A 698 -11.82 11.58 -23.47
CA VAL A 698 -12.52 11.60 -22.18
C VAL A 698 -11.96 10.52 -21.29
N GLY A 699 -11.60 10.91 -20.08
CA GLY A 699 -11.04 10.04 -19.05
C GLY A 699 -9.88 10.70 -18.30
N MET A 700 -9.48 10.07 -17.22
CA MET A 700 -8.35 10.50 -16.39
C MET A 700 -7.03 10.19 -17.12
N LEU A 701 -6.21 11.22 -17.36
CA LEU A 701 -4.87 11.10 -17.94
C LEU A 701 -3.86 11.79 -17.01
N ALA A 702 -2.94 11.02 -16.42
CA ALA A 702 -1.86 11.51 -15.56
C ALA A 702 -0.82 12.35 -16.33
N GLN A 703 0.11 13.00 -15.63
CA GLN A 703 1.09 13.91 -16.24
C GLN A 703 1.99 13.20 -17.26
N SER A 704 2.43 11.98 -16.96
CA SER A 704 3.21 11.15 -17.89
C SER A 704 2.41 10.78 -19.14
N GLU A 705 1.11 10.60 -19.02
CA GLU A 705 0.19 10.30 -20.13
C GLU A 705 -0.06 11.52 -21.01
N ARG A 706 -0.22 12.71 -20.40
CA ARG A 706 -0.31 13.98 -21.12
C ARG A 706 0.99 14.29 -21.86
N ALA A 707 2.14 14.03 -21.23
CA ALA A 707 3.44 14.12 -21.89
C ALA A 707 3.58 13.13 -23.07
N LYS A 708 3.10 11.89 -22.90
CA LYS A 708 3.06 10.91 -23.98
C LYS A 708 2.16 11.37 -25.13
N LEU A 709 0.96 11.89 -24.83
CA LEU A 709 0.08 12.47 -25.84
C LEU A 709 0.78 13.58 -26.62
N ARG A 710 1.44 14.53 -25.94
CA ARG A 710 2.24 15.58 -26.61
C ARG A 710 3.29 14.99 -27.55
N SER A 711 4.00 13.94 -27.12
CA SER A 711 5.00 13.26 -27.97
C SER A 711 4.41 12.52 -29.18
N LEU A 712 3.10 12.20 -29.15
CA LEU A 712 2.42 11.51 -30.24
C LEU A 712 1.89 12.48 -31.31
N LEU A 713 1.77 13.77 -31.02
CA LEU A 713 1.27 14.78 -31.96
C LEU A 713 2.31 15.10 -33.04
N GLN A 714 1.85 15.24 -34.28
CA GLN A 714 2.68 15.66 -35.42
C GLN A 714 2.74 17.19 -35.57
N PRO A 715 3.70 17.73 -36.35
CA PRO A 715 3.70 19.15 -36.69
C PRO A 715 2.37 19.60 -37.30
N GLY A 716 1.77 20.65 -36.74
CA GLY A 716 0.44 21.16 -37.13
C GLY A 716 -0.74 20.51 -36.41
N GLU A 717 -0.53 19.44 -35.65
CA GLU A 717 -1.53 18.89 -34.72
C GLU A 717 -1.44 19.60 -33.36
N SER A 718 -2.55 19.70 -32.64
CA SER A 718 -2.58 20.37 -31.33
C SER A 718 -3.58 19.69 -30.39
N ALA A 719 -3.34 19.85 -29.10
CA ALA A 719 -4.19 19.34 -28.04
C ALA A 719 -4.43 20.42 -26.98
N TYR A 720 -5.69 20.64 -26.65
CA TYR A 720 -6.13 21.63 -25.66
C TYR A 720 -7.14 21.00 -24.70
N ARG A 721 -7.23 21.54 -23.49
CA ARG A 721 -8.30 21.15 -22.57
C ARG A 721 -9.44 22.14 -22.72
N LEU A 722 -10.67 21.64 -22.81
CA LEU A 722 -11.85 22.49 -22.74
C LEU A 722 -12.03 22.97 -21.29
N THR A 723 -12.39 24.24 -21.10
CA THR A 723 -12.62 24.82 -19.77
C THR A 723 -14.07 25.28 -19.62
N CYS A 724 -14.59 25.16 -18.39
CA CYS A 724 -15.83 25.82 -18.00
C CYS A 724 -15.54 27.30 -17.75
N GLY A 725 -16.46 28.19 -18.10
CA GLY A 725 -16.35 29.61 -17.74
C GLY A 725 -16.67 29.85 -16.26
N GLY A 726 -16.15 30.95 -15.70
CA GLY A 726 -16.37 31.36 -14.31
C GLY A 726 -15.40 30.75 -13.30
N ASP A 727 -15.59 31.09 -12.03
CA ASP A 727 -14.78 30.60 -10.90
C ASP A 727 -15.20 29.18 -10.42
N GLU A 728 -16.14 28.54 -11.13
CA GLU A 728 -16.67 27.25 -10.75
C GLU A 728 -15.71 26.09 -11.07
N PRO A 729 -15.56 25.11 -10.16
CA PRO A 729 -14.72 23.94 -10.41
C PRO A 729 -15.32 23.06 -11.52
N GLY A 730 -14.59 22.90 -12.61
CA GLY A 730 -15.01 22.11 -13.77
C GLY A 730 -13.95 21.21 -14.37
N VAL A 731 -14.40 20.25 -15.18
CA VAL A 731 -13.56 19.34 -15.97
C VAL A 731 -14.05 19.34 -17.41
N GLY A 732 -13.14 19.61 -18.35
CA GLY A 732 -13.40 19.43 -19.77
C GLY A 732 -12.61 18.28 -20.40
N ALA A 733 -13.13 17.80 -21.52
CA ALA A 733 -12.46 16.87 -22.41
C ALA A 733 -11.17 17.48 -22.98
N ILE A 734 -10.26 16.62 -23.43
CA ILE A 734 -9.07 17.06 -24.19
C ILE A 734 -9.46 17.06 -25.67
N GLU A 735 -9.52 18.23 -26.28
CA GLU A 735 -9.79 18.41 -27.70
C GLU A 735 -8.48 18.30 -28.50
N LEU A 736 -8.50 17.46 -29.52
CA LEU A 736 -7.41 17.23 -30.46
C LEU A 736 -7.79 17.79 -31.82
N ARG A 737 -6.88 18.57 -32.40
CA ARG A 737 -6.93 18.97 -33.82
C ARG A 737 -5.95 18.10 -34.59
N LEU A 738 -6.49 17.19 -35.39
CA LEU A 738 -5.76 16.15 -36.08
C LEU A 738 -5.75 16.38 -37.59
N SER A 739 -4.71 15.88 -38.25
CA SER A 739 -4.55 15.99 -39.70
C SER A 739 -5.46 15.02 -40.48
N THR A 740 -5.63 13.79 -39.99
CA THR A 740 -6.41 12.73 -40.68
C THR A 740 -7.11 11.78 -39.70
N PRO A 741 -8.19 11.07 -40.12
CA PRO A 741 -8.87 10.08 -39.27
C PRO A 741 -8.01 8.88 -38.85
N SER A 742 -6.99 8.51 -39.63
CA SER A 742 -6.07 7.42 -39.27
C SER A 742 -5.21 7.75 -38.04
N ARG A 743 -4.94 9.04 -37.80
CA ARG A 743 -4.21 9.53 -36.61
C ARG A 743 -4.95 9.26 -35.32
N LEU A 744 -6.28 9.32 -35.34
CA LEU A 744 -7.12 8.98 -34.18
C LEU A 744 -6.84 7.56 -33.69
N LYS A 745 -6.75 6.57 -34.59
CA LYS A 745 -6.44 5.18 -34.23
C LYS A 745 -5.02 5.01 -33.69
N GLN A 746 -4.05 5.77 -34.21
CA GLN A 746 -2.67 5.73 -33.73
C GLN A 746 -2.54 6.30 -32.32
N ILE A 747 -3.19 7.44 -32.04
CA ILE A 747 -3.25 8.04 -30.70
C ILE A 747 -3.99 7.11 -29.74
N ALA A 748 -5.11 6.53 -30.17
CA ALA A 748 -5.87 5.57 -29.37
C ALA A 748 -5.02 4.37 -28.97
N CYS A 749 -4.28 3.77 -29.92
CA CYS A 749 -3.38 2.65 -29.64
C CYS A 749 -2.25 3.06 -28.68
N GLY A 750 -1.60 4.21 -28.92
CA GLY A 750 -0.47 4.69 -28.12
C GLY A 750 -0.80 5.01 -26.66
N LEU A 751 -2.06 5.32 -26.35
CA LEU A 751 -2.55 5.64 -25.01
C LEU A 751 -3.48 4.57 -24.42
N GLY A 752 -3.77 3.49 -25.15
CA GLY A 752 -4.74 2.47 -24.76
C GLY A 752 -6.15 3.03 -24.56
N LEU A 753 -6.62 3.86 -25.50
CA LEU A 753 -7.96 4.45 -25.50
C LEU A 753 -8.92 3.61 -26.34
N GLU A 754 -10.17 3.57 -25.91
CA GLU A 754 -11.28 2.97 -26.65
C GLU A 754 -11.82 3.97 -27.68
N VAL A 755 -11.87 3.57 -28.96
CA VAL A 755 -12.43 4.40 -30.02
C VAL A 755 -13.95 4.25 -30.04
N LEU A 756 -14.66 5.36 -29.88
CA LEU A 756 -16.12 5.40 -29.99
C LEU A 756 -16.54 6.01 -31.32
N THR A 757 -17.65 5.51 -31.87
CA THR A 757 -18.33 6.14 -33.01
C THR A 757 -19.74 6.52 -32.62
N ARG A 758 -20.22 7.64 -33.18
CA ARG A 758 -21.56 8.17 -32.87
C ARG A 758 -22.66 7.14 -33.20
N ASP A 759 -22.48 6.40 -34.29
CA ASP A 759 -23.46 5.40 -34.77
C ASP A 759 -23.56 4.15 -33.89
N THR A 760 -22.46 3.77 -33.22
CA THR A 760 -22.41 2.54 -32.40
C THR A 760 -22.70 2.78 -30.92
N PHE A 761 -22.65 4.04 -30.47
CA PHE A 761 -22.84 4.40 -29.05
C PHE A 761 -24.30 4.17 -28.58
N GLY A 762 -25.27 4.10 -29.50
CA GLY A 762 -26.69 3.99 -29.18
C GLY A 762 -27.19 5.20 -28.39
N ALA A 763 -28.44 5.17 -27.93
CA ALA A 763 -29.04 6.33 -27.27
C ALA A 763 -28.49 6.61 -25.87
N PRO A 764 -28.12 7.87 -25.49
CA PRO A 764 -27.62 8.14 -24.14
C PRO A 764 -28.70 7.86 -23.10
N LEU A 765 -29.97 8.05 -23.50
CA LEU A 765 -31.18 7.64 -22.79
C LEU A 765 -32.04 6.86 -23.79
N ALA A 766 -32.30 5.57 -23.55
CA ALA A 766 -33.10 4.73 -24.43
C ALA A 766 -34.46 4.43 -23.81
N ASN A 767 -35.55 4.83 -24.46
CA ASN A 767 -36.90 4.37 -24.11
C ASN A 767 -37.13 2.96 -24.67
N GLY A 768 -37.04 1.92 -23.82
CA GLY A 768 -37.25 0.55 -24.30
C GLY A 768 -37.13 -0.62 -23.32
N ALA A 769 -36.64 -0.44 -22.08
CA ALA A 769 -36.70 -1.49 -21.05
C ALA A 769 -37.48 -0.98 -19.83
N PRO A 770 -38.35 -1.80 -19.21
CA PRO A 770 -39.45 -1.26 -18.44
C PRO A 770 -38.96 -0.77 -17.08
N VAL A 771 -39.13 0.53 -16.84
CA VAL A 771 -39.74 0.97 -15.58
C VAL A 771 -41.07 0.26 -15.56
N LEU A 772 -41.15 -0.88 -14.88
CA LEU A 772 -42.40 -1.61 -14.81
C LEU A 772 -43.34 -0.74 -13.98
N PRO A 773 -44.43 -0.18 -14.53
CA PRO A 773 -45.53 0.26 -13.69
C PRO A 773 -45.95 -0.99 -12.95
N ALA A 774 -45.68 -1.06 -11.65
CA ALA A 774 -45.93 -2.25 -10.89
C ALA A 774 -47.45 -2.47 -10.66
N GLY A 775 -48.31 -1.57 -11.16
CA GLY A 775 -49.74 -1.55 -10.85
C GLY A 775 -49.98 -1.31 -9.36
N ASN A 776 -51.18 -1.67 -8.87
CA ASN A 776 -51.50 -1.71 -7.43
C ASN A 776 -50.75 -2.83 -6.68
N THR A 777 -49.53 -3.21 -7.12
CA THR A 777 -48.75 -4.19 -6.35
C THR A 777 -48.39 -3.57 -5.01
N VAL A 778 -48.90 -4.22 -3.98
CA VAL A 778 -48.34 -4.15 -2.63
C VAL A 778 -46.85 -4.41 -2.78
N LEU A 779 -45.99 -3.50 -2.28
CA LEU A 779 -44.56 -3.76 -2.02
C LEU A 779 -44.45 -5.23 -1.60
N PRO A 780 -43.51 -6.03 -2.15
CA PRO A 780 -43.46 -7.46 -1.84
C PRO A 780 -43.56 -7.62 -0.33
N LYS A 781 -44.68 -8.19 0.17
CA LYS A 781 -44.91 -8.44 1.60
C LYS A 781 -43.61 -9.00 2.10
N ALA A 782 -42.93 -8.27 2.99
CA ALA A 782 -41.59 -8.57 3.42
C ALA A 782 -41.55 -10.06 3.79
N SER A 783 -40.98 -10.88 2.92
CA SER A 783 -40.56 -12.21 3.35
C SER A 783 -39.54 -11.96 4.45
N VAL A 784 -39.53 -12.80 5.47
CA VAL A 784 -38.75 -12.68 6.72
C VAL A 784 -37.24 -12.41 6.51
N SER A 785 -36.73 -12.45 5.27
CA SER A 785 -35.34 -12.24 4.87
C SER A 785 -35.01 -10.95 4.10
N THR A 786 -35.95 -10.03 3.87
CA THR A 786 -35.74 -8.83 3.02
C THR A 786 -35.82 -7.55 3.85
N THR A 787 -34.67 -6.89 4.11
CA THR A 787 -34.66 -5.54 4.71
C THR A 787 -35.04 -4.51 3.65
N ALA A 788 -36.02 -3.66 3.98
CA ALA A 788 -36.43 -2.53 3.17
C ALA A 788 -36.02 -1.23 3.87
N GLU A 789 -35.58 -0.26 3.10
CA GLU A 789 -35.16 1.05 3.62
C GLU A 789 -35.81 2.16 2.79
N LYS A 790 -36.26 3.23 3.46
CA LYS A 790 -36.86 4.41 2.85
C LYS A 790 -35.90 5.58 2.95
N TRP A 791 -35.78 6.33 1.87
CA TRP A 791 -35.04 7.58 1.86
C TRP A 791 -35.84 8.65 2.60
N ASP A 792 -35.24 9.27 3.62
CA ASP A 792 -35.89 10.30 4.44
C ASP A 792 -35.55 11.74 4.03
N GLY A 793 -34.61 11.92 3.09
CA GLY A 793 -34.07 13.21 2.69
C GLY A 793 -32.54 13.28 2.83
N TRP A 794 -31.99 12.57 3.80
CA TRP A 794 -30.57 12.63 4.19
C TRP A 794 -29.92 11.26 4.31
N GLU A 795 -30.67 10.26 4.76
CA GLU A 795 -30.19 8.89 4.94
C GLU A 795 -31.26 7.83 4.59
N TRP A 796 -30.79 6.58 4.48
CA TRP A 796 -31.67 5.42 4.30
C TRP A 796 -32.04 4.88 5.68
N LYS A 797 -33.33 4.92 6.02
CA LYS A 797 -33.86 4.39 7.28
C LYS A 797 -34.60 3.09 7.07
N GLU A 798 -34.55 2.21 8.06
CA GLU A 798 -35.35 0.98 8.05
C GLU A 798 -36.83 1.32 7.83
N TYR A 799 -37.45 0.62 6.88
CA TYR A 799 -38.80 0.89 6.45
C TYR A 799 -39.69 -0.31 6.76
N SER A 800 -40.68 -0.06 7.63
CA SER A 800 -41.79 -0.96 7.86
C SER A 800 -43.02 -0.43 7.13
N PRO A 801 -43.70 -1.25 6.30
CA PRO A 801 -44.87 -0.81 5.57
C PRO A 801 -46.00 -0.46 6.55
N VAL A 802 -46.44 0.80 6.54
CA VAL A 802 -47.61 1.27 7.30
C VAL A 802 -48.85 1.08 6.43
N SER A 803 -49.99 0.70 7.02
CA SER A 803 -51.27 0.57 6.32
C SER A 803 -51.78 1.94 5.85
N GLY A 804 -51.39 2.36 4.65
CA GLY A 804 -51.77 3.62 4.00
C GLY A 804 -51.13 3.77 2.61
N ALA A 805 -51.62 4.72 1.80
CA ALA A 805 -50.97 5.08 0.54
C ALA A 805 -49.68 5.85 0.82
N GLU A 806 -48.55 5.38 0.29
CA GLU A 806 -47.26 6.07 0.45
C GLU A 806 -47.25 7.42 -0.28
N SER A 807 -46.58 8.40 0.33
CA SER A 807 -46.46 9.76 -0.22
C SER A 807 -45.89 9.75 -1.65
N LEU A 808 -46.40 10.61 -2.51
CA LEU A 808 -45.87 10.83 -3.85
C LEU A 808 -44.34 11.06 -3.80
N GLY A 809 -43.58 10.38 -4.66
CA GLY A 809 -42.12 10.48 -4.70
C GLY A 809 -41.37 9.79 -3.55
N ALA A 810 -42.06 8.99 -2.71
CA ALA A 810 -41.38 8.13 -1.74
C ALA A 810 -40.44 7.15 -2.47
N LEU A 811 -39.17 7.13 -2.05
CA LEU A 811 -38.12 6.27 -2.62
C LEU A 811 -37.75 5.20 -1.60
N ILE A 812 -37.99 3.94 -1.96
CA ILE A 812 -37.72 2.77 -1.12
C ILE A 812 -36.73 1.88 -1.84
N ARG A 813 -35.71 1.38 -1.14
CA ARG A 813 -34.84 0.32 -1.65
C ARG A 813 -35.08 -0.96 -0.87
N THR A 814 -35.16 -2.08 -1.58
CA THR A 814 -35.26 -3.41 -0.97
C THR A 814 -33.98 -4.17 -1.24
N LYS A 815 -33.36 -4.72 -0.19
CA LYS A 815 -32.19 -5.57 -0.31
C LYS A 815 -32.62 -6.98 -0.73
N GLY A 816 -32.53 -7.28 -2.03
CA GLY A 816 -32.73 -8.65 -2.52
C GLY A 816 -31.56 -9.56 -2.09
N SER A 817 -31.63 -10.85 -2.46
CA SER A 817 -30.57 -11.82 -2.13
C SER A 817 -29.20 -11.48 -2.72
N GLN A 818 -29.13 -10.62 -3.75
CA GLN A 818 -27.88 -10.26 -4.43
C GLN A 818 -27.76 -8.78 -4.85
N ARG A 819 -28.85 -8.00 -4.92
CA ARG A 819 -28.86 -6.60 -5.40
C ARG A 819 -29.97 -5.76 -4.77
N TYR A 820 -29.77 -4.44 -4.78
CA TYR A 820 -30.85 -3.49 -4.47
C TYR A 820 -31.82 -3.36 -5.63
N THR A 821 -33.09 -3.18 -5.27
CA THR A 821 -34.15 -2.74 -6.18
C THR A 821 -34.74 -1.48 -5.60
N HIS A 822 -34.88 -0.44 -6.41
CA HIS A 822 -35.46 0.84 -6.04
C HIS A 822 -36.91 0.92 -6.51
N TRP A 823 -37.76 1.41 -5.63
CA TRP A 823 -39.20 1.55 -5.79
C TRP A 823 -39.57 3.02 -5.55
N ILE A 824 -40.34 3.61 -6.46
CA ILE A 824 -40.73 5.02 -6.43
C ILE A 824 -42.26 5.12 -6.43
N SER A 825 -42.85 5.78 -5.42
CA SER A 825 -44.29 5.99 -5.33
C SER A 825 -44.76 7.09 -6.29
N THR A 826 -45.85 6.86 -7.00
CA THR A 826 -46.52 7.84 -7.89
C THR A 826 -47.87 8.32 -7.34
N GLY A 827 -48.14 8.14 -6.04
CA GLY A 827 -49.40 8.59 -5.41
C GLY A 827 -50.61 7.68 -5.68
N GLY A 828 -50.35 6.45 -6.17
CA GLY A 828 -51.38 5.44 -6.47
C GLY A 828 -50.83 4.17 -7.10
N SER A 829 -49.60 4.21 -7.63
CA SER A 829 -48.86 3.04 -8.12
C SER A 829 -47.37 3.15 -7.81
N TRP A 830 -46.59 2.14 -8.18
CA TRP A 830 -45.14 2.13 -7.99
C TRP A 830 -44.39 1.99 -9.31
N TRP A 831 -43.26 2.70 -9.42
CA TRP A 831 -42.23 2.48 -10.43
C TRP A 831 -41.08 1.68 -9.85
N LYS A 832 -40.41 0.88 -10.69
CA LYS A 832 -39.31 0.00 -10.27
C LYS A 832 -38.10 0.12 -11.19
N THR A 833 -36.91 0.22 -10.61
CA THR A 833 -35.62 0.18 -11.31
C THR A 833 -34.55 -0.49 -10.43
N ASP A 834 -33.56 -1.14 -11.04
CA ASP A 834 -32.35 -1.59 -10.32
C ASP A 834 -31.18 -0.59 -10.46
N SER A 835 -31.38 0.51 -11.20
CA SER A 835 -30.40 1.58 -11.37
C SER A 835 -30.62 2.71 -10.35
N PRO A 836 -29.61 3.05 -9.52
CA PRO A 836 -29.70 4.18 -8.60
C PRO A 836 -29.81 5.53 -9.31
N ALA A 837 -29.03 5.81 -10.37
CA ALA A 837 -29.10 7.10 -11.08
C ALA A 837 -30.52 7.36 -11.64
N TRP A 838 -31.12 6.33 -12.22
CA TRP A 838 -32.48 6.42 -12.74
C TRP A 838 -33.53 6.52 -11.63
N ALA A 839 -33.34 5.89 -10.47
CA ALA A 839 -34.26 6.03 -9.34
C ALA A 839 -34.40 7.50 -8.89
N TRP A 840 -33.30 8.26 -8.87
CA TRP A 840 -33.30 9.69 -8.56
C TRP A 840 -34.02 10.52 -9.61
N LEU A 841 -33.76 10.25 -10.90
CA LEU A 841 -34.45 10.90 -12.01
C LEU A 841 -35.98 10.66 -11.93
N PHE A 842 -36.40 9.41 -11.73
CA PHE A 842 -37.80 9.04 -11.60
C PHE A 842 -38.48 9.68 -10.40
N ARG A 843 -37.78 9.77 -9.26
CA ARG A 843 -38.29 10.46 -8.08
C ARG A 843 -38.57 11.94 -8.36
N ALA A 844 -37.63 12.65 -8.99
CA ALA A 844 -37.80 14.06 -9.33
C ALA A 844 -39.02 14.27 -10.26
N THR A 845 -39.17 13.40 -11.26
CA THR A 845 -40.32 13.42 -12.16
C THR A 845 -41.64 13.15 -11.44
N ALA A 846 -41.68 12.16 -10.54
CA ALA A 846 -42.89 11.83 -9.78
C ALA A 846 -43.36 13.00 -8.90
N LEU A 847 -42.43 13.81 -8.39
CA LEU A 847 -42.71 15.02 -7.62
C LEU A 847 -43.09 16.23 -8.50
N GLY A 848 -43.07 16.09 -9.83
CA GLY A 848 -43.33 17.18 -10.77
C GLY A 848 -42.20 18.20 -10.88
N PHE A 849 -41.03 17.91 -10.32
CA PHE A 849 -39.87 18.80 -10.37
C PHE A 849 -39.21 18.79 -11.75
N ALA A 850 -38.68 19.95 -12.16
CA ALA A 850 -37.80 20.03 -13.29
C ALA A 850 -36.50 19.27 -12.99
N ILE A 851 -36.08 18.43 -13.93
CA ILE A 851 -34.84 17.64 -13.81
C ILE A 851 -33.62 18.52 -14.09
N GLY A 852 -33.83 19.57 -14.87
CA GLY A 852 -32.82 20.57 -15.14
C GLY A 852 -33.36 21.72 -15.97
N GLU A 853 -32.46 22.63 -16.29
CA GLU A 853 -32.67 23.80 -17.12
C GLU A 853 -31.85 23.66 -18.39
N VAL A 854 -32.31 24.30 -19.47
CA VAL A 854 -31.63 24.33 -20.76
C VAL A 854 -31.59 25.78 -21.24
N ALA A 855 -30.38 26.27 -21.52
CA ALA A 855 -30.18 27.58 -22.11
C ALA A 855 -30.39 27.55 -23.63
N SER A 856 -30.64 28.72 -24.23
CA SER A 856 -30.90 28.86 -25.67
C SER A 856 -29.72 28.43 -26.55
N ASN A 857 -28.49 28.54 -26.04
CA ASN A 857 -27.28 28.09 -26.71
C ASN A 857 -27.13 26.56 -26.74
N GLY A 858 -27.87 25.83 -25.89
CA GLY A 858 -27.84 24.37 -25.79
C GLY A 858 -27.09 23.84 -24.56
N ASP A 859 -26.53 24.71 -23.71
CA ASP A 859 -26.00 24.31 -22.41
C ASP A 859 -27.14 23.77 -21.52
N CYS A 860 -26.82 22.87 -20.58
CA CYS A 860 -27.81 22.43 -19.57
C CYS A 860 -27.31 22.45 -18.13
N LYS A 861 -28.23 22.64 -17.20
CA LYS A 861 -27.99 22.60 -15.76
C LYS A 861 -28.89 21.54 -15.17
N LEU A 862 -28.33 20.43 -14.70
CA LEU A 862 -29.08 19.39 -14.01
C LEU A 862 -29.22 19.74 -12.53
N SER A 863 -30.45 19.65 -12.01
CA SER A 863 -30.78 20.02 -10.63
C SER A 863 -29.87 19.34 -9.61
N GLY A 864 -29.44 20.08 -8.59
CA GLY A 864 -28.68 19.56 -7.45
C GLY A 864 -29.43 18.48 -6.65
N GLN A 865 -30.74 18.38 -6.80
CA GLN A 865 -31.55 17.29 -6.22
C GLN A 865 -31.25 15.93 -6.85
N LEU A 866 -30.66 15.89 -8.04
CA LEU A 866 -30.20 14.66 -8.69
C LEU A 866 -28.85 14.27 -8.11
N ARG A 867 -28.80 13.12 -7.43
CA ARG A 867 -27.56 12.60 -6.84
C ARG A 867 -26.57 12.03 -7.87
N GLY A 868 -26.98 11.86 -9.12
CA GLY A 868 -26.14 11.38 -10.23
C GLY A 868 -26.90 11.28 -11.55
N ALA A 869 -26.18 11.12 -12.65
CA ALA A 869 -26.74 10.92 -13.99
C ALA A 869 -26.18 9.63 -14.62
N PRO A 870 -26.91 9.00 -15.57
CA PRO A 870 -26.44 7.80 -16.25
C PRO A 870 -25.09 8.04 -16.96
N PRO A 871 -24.09 7.16 -16.80
CA PRO A 871 -22.79 7.28 -17.45
C PRO A 871 -22.86 7.39 -18.98
N SER A 872 -23.87 6.78 -19.63
CA SER A 872 -24.12 6.91 -21.07
C SER A 872 -24.41 8.35 -21.47
N PHE A 873 -25.23 9.07 -20.69
CA PHE A 873 -25.53 10.49 -20.92
C PHE A 873 -24.29 11.36 -20.69
N LEU A 874 -23.61 11.16 -19.57
CA LEU A 874 -22.40 11.90 -19.23
C LEU A 874 -21.32 11.73 -20.32
N ARG A 875 -21.08 10.49 -20.75
CA ARG A 875 -20.08 10.20 -21.77
C ARG A 875 -20.45 10.76 -23.14
N TRP A 876 -21.73 10.69 -23.52
CA TRP A 876 -22.21 11.32 -24.74
C TRP A 876 -21.97 12.83 -24.71
N TRP A 877 -22.29 13.48 -23.59
CA TRP A 877 -22.08 14.92 -23.43
C TRP A 877 -20.61 15.31 -23.59
N MET A 878 -19.71 14.56 -22.95
CA MET A 878 -18.27 14.85 -22.98
C MET A 878 -17.66 14.69 -24.39
N HIS A 879 -18.22 13.85 -25.26
CA HIS A 879 -17.73 13.66 -26.63
C HIS A 879 -18.46 14.51 -27.67
N TRP A 880 -19.79 14.43 -27.72
CA TRP A 880 -20.61 15.02 -28.79
C TRP A 880 -21.47 16.20 -28.36
N GLY A 881 -21.59 16.44 -27.07
CA GLY A 881 -22.23 17.64 -26.52
C GLY A 881 -21.22 18.79 -26.37
N GLY A 882 -21.35 19.54 -25.28
CA GLY A 882 -20.48 20.68 -24.97
C GLY A 882 -19.05 20.32 -24.55
N GLY A 883 -18.81 19.09 -24.10
CA GLY A 883 -17.46 18.62 -23.76
C GLY A 883 -16.93 19.04 -22.38
N CYS A 884 -17.71 19.83 -21.62
CA CYS A 884 -17.38 20.31 -20.29
C CYS A 884 -18.48 20.03 -19.27
N VAL A 885 -18.08 19.83 -18.01
CA VAL A 885 -18.97 19.76 -16.85
C VAL A 885 -18.37 20.51 -15.65
N SER A 886 -19.16 21.37 -15.01
CA SER A 886 -18.85 22.04 -13.73
C SER A 886 -19.95 21.79 -12.70
N ILE A 887 -19.68 22.21 -11.46
CA ILE A 887 -20.66 22.22 -10.37
C ILE A 887 -20.78 23.65 -9.87
N ASP A 888 -22.01 24.16 -9.89
CA ASP A 888 -22.31 25.51 -9.39
C ASP A 888 -22.53 25.54 -7.86
N ASN A 889 -22.74 26.75 -7.34
CA ASN A 889 -23.01 26.99 -5.92
C ASN A 889 -24.31 26.33 -5.41
N ASP A 890 -25.28 26.07 -6.30
CA ASP A 890 -26.54 25.37 -5.98
C ASP A 890 -26.38 23.84 -6.03
N CYS A 891 -25.15 23.34 -6.14
CA CYS A 891 -24.81 21.94 -6.31
C CYS A 891 -25.40 21.32 -7.59
N CYS A 892 -25.74 22.11 -8.60
CA CYS A 892 -26.23 21.62 -9.89
C CYS A 892 -25.05 21.22 -10.78
N LEU A 893 -25.27 20.23 -11.65
CA LEU A 893 -24.28 19.88 -12.67
C LEU A 893 -24.52 20.77 -13.88
N VAL A 894 -23.58 21.66 -14.17
CA VAL A 894 -23.63 22.55 -15.33
C VAL A 894 -22.81 21.92 -16.45
N PHE A 895 -23.45 21.73 -17.58
CA PHE A 895 -22.92 21.09 -18.75
C PHE A 895 -22.86 22.13 -19.85
N GLY A 896 -21.64 22.47 -20.24
CA GLY A 896 -21.38 23.64 -21.07
C GLY A 896 -20.47 23.38 -22.25
N GLY A 897 -20.37 24.36 -23.15
CA GLY A 897 -19.47 24.33 -24.30
C GLY A 897 -20.16 24.09 -25.65
N ALA A 898 -21.45 24.40 -25.77
CA ALA A 898 -22.25 24.17 -26.96
C ALA A 898 -22.56 25.46 -27.76
N PRO A 899 -21.64 26.05 -28.54
CA PRO A 899 -21.99 27.21 -29.35
C PRO A 899 -22.81 26.75 -30.58
N GLY A 900 -24.14 26.81 -30.47
CA GLY A 900 -25.03 26.82 -31.65
C GLY A 900 -25.54 25.48 -32.18
N MET A 901 -25.44 24.39 -31.41
CA MET A 901 -26.12 23.14 -31.75
C MET A 901 -27.42 22.98 -30.96
N ASN A 902 -28.49 22.57 -31.64
CA ASN A 902 -29.78 22.21 -31.02
C ASN A 902 -29.67 20.85 -30.30
N ILE A 903 -28.65 20.68 -29.45
CA ILE A 903 -28.29 19.45 -28.73
C ILE A 903 -29.49 18.88 -27.98
N TRP A 904 -30.35 19.74 -27.46
CA TRP A 904 -31.58 19.35 -26.77
C TRP A 904 -32.70 18.90 -27.68
N LYS A 905 -32.76 19.35 -28.95
CA LYS A 905 -33.66 18.73 -29.94
C LYS A 905 -33.15 17.35 -30.34
N GLU A 906 -31.83 17.17 -30.43
CA GLU A 906 -31.24 15.85 -30.68
C GLU A 906 -31.50 14.90 -29.50
N LEU A 907 -31.21 15.28 -28.25
CA LEU A 907 -31.61 14.52 -27.05
C LEU A 907 -33.12 14.33 -26.93
N GLY A 908 -33.91 15.33 -27.32
CA GLY A 908 -35.36 15.30 -27.44
C GLY A 908 -35.83 14.17 -28.35
N GLN A 909 -35.27 14.03 -29.55
CA GLN A 909 -35.57 12.92 -30.48
C GLN A 909 -35.20 11.53 -29.92
N TRP A 910 -34.31 11.47 -28.93
CA TRP A 910 -33.85 10.21 -28.33
C TRP A 910 -34.66 9.87 -27.06
N THR A 911 -35.41 10.85 -26.54
CA THR A 911 -36.41 10.71 -25.47
C THR A 911 -37.85 10.63 -26.01
N ASP A 912 -38.14 11.21 -27.18
CA ASP A 912 -39.40 11.14 -27.93
C ASP A 912 -39.30 10.12 -29.07
N LEU A 913 -39.81 8.91 -28.85
CA LEU A 913 -40.15 7.98 -29.94
C LEU A 913 -41.67 7.90 -30.04
N THR A 914 -42.26 8.85 -30.76
CA THR A 914 -43.63 8.73 -31.28
C THR A 914 -43.65 7.74 -32.45
N ASP A 915 -44.01 6.50 -32.13
CA ASP A 915 -44.84 5.54 -32.90
C ASP A 915 -44.61 5.26 -34.41
N ASN A 916 -43.55 5.73 -35.07
CA ASN A 916 -43.34 5.44 -36.49
C ASN A 916 -42.22 4.43 -36.73
N THR A 917 -42.57 3.13 -36.72
CA THR A 917 -42.12 2.14 -37.72
C THR A 917 -42.81 0.79 -37.50
N THR A 918 -43.52 0.34 -38.52
CA THR A 918 -44.24 -0.93 -38.61
C THR A 918 -43.32 -2.09 -39.03
N THR A 919 -43.50 -3.24 -38.35
CA THR A 919 -43.21 -4.67 -38.73
C THR A 919 -41.75 -5.19 -38.75
N PRO A 920 -41.49 -6.52 -38.61
CA PRO A 920 -42.04 -7.51 -37.65
C PRO A 920 -40.96 -8.38 -36.91
N GLY A 921 -41.31 -8.83 -35.70
CA GLY A 921 -40.95 -10.10 -35.04
C GLY A 921 -39.51 -10.64 -35.00
N TYR A 922 -38.93 -10.77 -33.79
CA TYR A 922 -38.30 -12.02 -33.31
C TYR A 922 -38.13 -12.05 -31.77
N ALA A 923 -38.10 -13.26 -31.23
CA ALA A 923 -38.54 -13.71 -29.90
C ALA A 923 -37.79 -13.23 -28.63
N TRP A 924 -38.60 -12.83 -27.65
CA TRP A 924 -38.33 -12.69 -26.20
C TRP A 924 -38.19 -14.05 -25.48
N ALA A 925 -37.52 -15.03 -26.10
CA ALA A 925 -37.50 -16.42 -25.63
C ALA A 925 -36.15 -16.82 -25.01
N ALA A 926 -35.01 -16.34 -25.53
CA ALA A 926 -33.71 -16.96 -25.22
C ALA A 926 -33.24 -16.88 -23.74
N PRO A 927 -33.33 -15.76 -22.99
CA PRO A 927 -32.82 -15.71 -21.61
C PRO A 927 -33.74 -16.42 -20.60
N MET A 928 -35.06 -16.31 -20.80
CA MET A 928 -36.08 -16.97 -19.99
C MET A 928 -36.12 -18.47 -20.27
N ASP A 929 -35.92 -18.88 -21.53
CA ASP A 929 -35.80 -20.30 -21.88
C ASP A 929 -34.46 -20.89 -21.48
N ARG A 930 -33.34 -20.15 -21.51
CA ARG A 930 -32.07 -20.58 -20.87
C ARG A 930 -32.23 -20.76 -19.38
N ARG A 931 -32.96 -19.87 -18.68
CA ARG A 931 -33.25 -20.01 -17.24
C ARG A 931 -34.20 -21.18 -16.97
N ARG A 932 -35.26 -21.37 -17.78
CA ARG A 932 -36.16 -22.52 -17.68
C ARG A 932 -35.44 -23.84 -17.98
N LEU A 933 -34.55 -23.85 -18.98
CA LEU A 933 -33.70 -24.99 -19.34
C LEU A 933 -32.71 -25.29 -18.20
N ALA A 934 -32.03 -24.28 -17.65
CA ALA A 934 -31.13 -24.45 -16.50
C ALA A 934 -31.86 -24.97 -15.25
N LEU A 935 -33.08 -24.46 -14.99
CA LEU A 935 -33.93 -24.96 -13.90
C LEU A 935 -34.45 -26.38 -14.17
N ARG A 936 -34.79 -26.72 -15.43
CA ARG A 936 -35.14 -28.09 -15.84
C ARG A 936 -33.97 -29.05 -15.71
N LEU A 937 -32.78 -28.66 -16.18
CA LEU A 937 -31.56 -29.45 -16.07
C LEU A 937 -31.16 -29.65 -14.61
N ARG A 938 -31.29 -28.63 -13.76
CA ARG A 938 -31.04 -28.74 -12.32
C ARG A 938 -32.06 -29.64 -11.62
N ARG A 939 -33.35 -29.55 -11.98
CA ARG A 939 -34.39 -30.47 -11.49
C ARG A 939 -34.10 -31.90 -11.94
N MET A 940 -33.77 -32.11 -13.21
CA MET A 940 -33.42 -33.43 -13.76
C MET A 940 -32.19 -34.04 -13.06
N ARG A 941 -31.14 -33.25 -12.80
CA ARG A 941 -29.96 -33.68 -12.02
C ARG A 941 -30.31 -34.06 -10.59
N ASN A 942 -31.19 -33.30 -9.94
CA ASN A 942 -31.64 -33.61 -8.58
C ASN A 942 -32.54 -34.86 -8.53
N THR A 943 -33.42 -35.09 -9.52
CA THR A 943 -34.21 -36.33 -9.62
C THR A 943 -33.38 -37.54 -10.05
N ALA A 944 -32.29 -37.35 -10.80
CA ALA A 944 -31.36 -38.43 -11.13
C ALA A 944 -30.55 -38.86 -9.90
N ASN A 945 -30.14 -37.91 -9.04
CA ASN A 945 -29.49 -38.21 -7.77
C ASN A 945 -30.44 -38.84 -6.73
N GLN A 946 -31.76 -38.62 -6.83
CA GLN A 946 -32.76 -39.25 -5.95
C GLN A 946 -33.26 -40.63 -6.43
N LYS A 947 -32.94 -41.02 -7.67
CA LYS A 947 -33.27 -42.36 -8.21
C LYS A 947 -32.04 -43.29 -8.31
N GLY A 948 -30.90 -42.85 -7.80
CA GLY A 948 -29.66 -43.61 -7.70
C GLY A 948 -29.23 -43.92 -6.27
N GLU A 949 -30.13 -43.77 -5.30
CA GLU A 949 -30.03 -44.38 -3.96
C GLU A 949 -30.83 -45.68 -3.91
#